data_AF-A0A9R0T2Y7-F1
#
_entry.id   AF-A0A9R0T2Y7-F1
#
_cell.length_a   1.000
_cell.length_b   1.000
_cell.length_c   1.000
_cell.angle_alpha   90.00
_cell.angle_beta   90.00
_cell.angle_gamma   90.00
#
_symmetry.space_group_name_H-M   'P 1'
#
loop_
_entity.id
_entity.type
_entity.pdbx_description
1 polymer ?
#
loop_
_entity_poly.entity_id
_entity_poly.type
_entity_poly.pdbx_seq_one_letter_code
_entity_poly.pdbx_strand_id
1 'polypeptide(L)'
;MDVAESPDLQAQLAAAVHALNHASHPSARLAANQWLVGLQRSPQAWALAVSLLASADHPSPSADLLFFAAQMLRRKIQSPDYSLPDNAAQLLDALLVAARRFCLAPPRLLTQICLALAALALRAEGGVDGLFARMPHLPDPALLELLTVLPEEVAQDESGDTGVDSATRCRFTRELLTHAPAVLEFLLAQSEKPAAADGVPLHERNHRILRCLLSWVRAGCFSGAPVSALVAHPLLTFAFNSLQAFFSFEVAIEVMTELVSQYQELPQAFLSKMPYIREVLLLPALANRSEKIIAGLTSLMCEVGQAAPGLVAEGSNEALSLSDALLRCVAFSSEDWEIAESTLQFWCSLAHCILGIDEQTSKRNATQELFLPVFSSLLDALLFRAQIIDIDEHCTGRASSIPDGLVQFRLNLEELLVDICLLLGAPAYINKLLSSGWGLASQSIPWKEVEVRMYALSMVADTILQDGSPFDFSVVMHFVNILSSRTPAELNGCQFLVYKSFGDVIGSYSKWLSSSKSNIKPLLLFCASGISKSISSNSCSVALRKLCEDASSFIHEPPILDILFWISEGMGEGNLRIEDEEEIISAITHALCSILDKELRKTSLARLLCSSYSAVEKIIDIDRDELLRQNSCAYAQALNIAVRGLHRTGALFSHLAMSITSGLIDDDTISVLFGIFWPLLEKLSQSSHMENTSLSTAACRSLSSAIHSCGQHFQILLPKILECLSMNFLLYQRHDCFLRTAANMIEEFGHKEEYSVVCVRTIETFSSAASLSNLNSSYTCDQEPDLIEAYANFTSAFIRCCPKEAIVASRSLLELSFQKAAICSTAMHRGAALAAISYMSCFFDASLTDVLESPECPSDESRGAVLVQILARCGEGLMSNVFYALLGVSALSRVHKSATMLQQLAALCSLCERTMWKGILCWDSLCGWLQTT
;
A
#
# COMPACT_ATOMS: atom_id res chain seq x y z
N MET A 1 -50.56 12.03 -21.66
CA MET A 1 -50.42 10.99 -20.63
C MET A 1 -51.07 11.49 -19.36
N ASP A 2 -51.85 10.62 -18.72
CA ASP A 2 -52.96 10.93 -17.82
C ASP A 2 -52.60 11.77 -16.58
N VAL A 3 -53.34 12.87 -16.41
CA VAL A 3 -53.23 13.82 -15.28
C VAL A 3 -53.90 13.26 -14.01
N ALA A 4 -54.51 12.07 -14.08
CA ALA A 4 -55.27 11.47 -12.97
C ALA A 4 -54.44 10.61 -11.99
N GLU A 5 -53.25 10.13 -12.37
CA GLU A 5 -52.39 9.29 -11.51
C GLU A 5 -51.38 10.10 -10.66
N SER A 6 -51.18 11.38 -10.96
CA SER A 6 -50.14 12.20 -10.31
C SER A 6 -50.34 12.50 -8.81
N PRO A 7 -51.55 12.69 -8.24
CA PRO A 7 -51.68 13.08 -6.84
C PRO A 7 -51.44 11.90 -5.88
N ASP A 8 -51.86 10.68 -6.25
CA ASP A 8 -51.66 9.48 -5.42
C ASP A 8 -50.17 9.11 -5.31
N LEU A 9 -49.41 9.26 -6.40
CA LEU A 9 -47.97 8.97 -6.40
C LEU A 9 -47.16 10.01 -5.60
N GLN A 10 -47.57 11.29 -5.61
CA GLN A 10 -46.97 12.32 -4.77
C GLN A 10 -47.20 12.04 -3.27
N ALA A 11 -48.39 11.58 -2.88
CA ALA A 11 -48.71 11.21 -1.50
C ALA A 11 -47.90 9.97 -1.04
N GLN A 12 -47.74 8.97 -1.90
CA GLN A 12 -46.90 7.79 -1.64
C GLN A 12 -45.42 8.16 -1.50
N LEU A 13 -44.92 9.06 -2.34
CA LEU A 13 -43.55 9.56 -2.25
C LEU A 13 -43.31 10.32 -0.95
N ALA A 14 -44.23 11.19 -0.54
CA ALA A 14 -44.14 11.91 0.73
C ALA A 14 -44.11 10.95 1.93
N ALA A 15 -44.94 9.90 1.92
CA ALA A 15 -44.96 8.88 2.95
C ALA A 15 -43.66 8.05 3.00
N ALA A 16 -43.11 7.68 1.84
CA ALA A 16 -41.87 6.91 1.74
C ALA A 16 -40.64 7.73 2.21
N VAL A 17 -40.55 9.02 1.83
CA VAL A 17 -39.48 9.91 2.30
C VAL A 17 -39.57 10.14 3.81
N HIS A 18 -40.77 10.34 4.34
CA HIS A 18 -40.99 10.45 5.78
C HIS A 18 -40.60 9.16 6.53
N ALA A 19 -40.93 7.98 5.98
CA ALA A 19 -40.53 6.70 6.55
C ALA A 19 -39.01 6.48 6.51
N LEU A 20 -38.32 6.94 5.46
CA LEU A 20 -36.86 6.84 5.35
C LEU A 20 -36.16 7.66 6.45
N ASN A 21 -36.61 8.90 6.69
CA ASN A 21 -35.96 9.83 7.61
C ASN A 21 -36.40 9.67 9.08
N HIS A 22 -37.65 9.26 9.33
CA HIS A 22 -38.25 9.33 10.66
C HIS A 22 -38.78 8.00 11.22
N ALA A 23 -38.77 6.89 10.47
CA ALA A 23 -39.21 5.61 11.03
C ALA A 23 -38.24 5.10 12.12
N SER A 24 -38.77 4.58 13.22
CA SER A 24 -37.98 3.97 14.32
C SER A 24 -37.44 2.58 13.96
N HIS A 25 -38.16 1.83 13.12
CA HIS A 25 -37.81 0.46 12.75
C HIS A 25 -36.93 0.39 11.49
N PRO A 26 -35.81 -0.37 11.51
CA PRO A 26 -34.90 -0.47 10.36
C PRO A 26 -35.53 -1.17 9.15
N SER A 27 -36.48 -2.09 9.36
CA SER A 27 -37.22 -2.77 8.28
C SER A 27 -38.11 -1.82 7.47
N ALA A 28 -38.73 -0.84 8.12
CA ALA A 28 -39.55 0.18 7.46
C ALA A 28 -38.69 1.15 6.62
N ARG A 29 -37.49 1.52 7.12
CA ARG A 29 -36.53 2.33 6.34
C ARG A 29 -36.01 1.57 5.12
N LEU A 30 -35.76 0.27 5.25
CA LEU A 30 -35.28 -0.57 4.15
C LEU A 30 -36.35 -0.75 3.06
N ALA A 31 -37.60 -0.99 3.44
CA ALA A 31 -38.72 -1.07 2.50
C ALA A 31 -38.96 0.26 1.78
N ALA A 32 -38.91 1.39 2.50
CA ALA A 32 -39.01 2.72 1.91
C ALA A 32 -37.86 2.99 0.93
N ASN A 33 -36.61 2.67 1.29
CA ASN A 33 -35.45 2.83 0.41
C ASN A 33 -35.56 1.99 -0.87
N GLN A 34 -35.96 0.72 -0.76
CA GLN A 34 -36.15 -0.17 -1.92
C GLN A 34 -37.21 0.39 -2.88
N TRP A 35 -38.34 0.87 -2.35
CA TRP A 35 -39.37 1.50 -3.16
C TRP A 35 -38.89 2.79 -3.83
N LEU A 36 -38.17 3.66 -3.10
CA LEU A 36 -37.61 4.90 -3.63
C LEU A 36 -36.56 4.64 -4.73
N VAL A 37 -35.72 3.61 -4.59
CA VAL A 37 -34.79 3.17 -5.65
C VAL A 37 -35.56 2.66 -6.87
N GLY A 38 -36.64 1.90 -6.67
CA GLY A 38 -37.53 1.49 -7.75
C GLY A 38 -38.16 2.67 -8.48
N LEU A 39 -38.62 3.69 -7.74
CA LEU A 39 -39.19 4.91 -8.31
C LEU A 39 -38.14 5.71 -9.08
N GLN A 40 -36.91 5.85 -8.58
CA GLN A 40 -35.81 6.55 -9.26
C GLN A 40 -35.53 5.95 -10.67
N ARG A 41 -35.74 4.64 -10.84
CA ARG A 41 -35.59 3.96 -12.13
C ARG A 41 -36.77 4.14 -13.08
N SER A 42 -37.94 4.53 -12.58
CA SER A 42 -39.16 4.72 -13.38
C SER A 42 -39.11 5.99 -14.25
N PRO A 43 -39.79 6.02 -15.41
CA PRO A 43 -39.87 7.23 -16.24
C PRO A 43 -40.74 8.34 -15.60
N GLN A 44 -41.70 7.97 -14.73
CA GLN A 44 -42.60 8.89 -14.06
C GLN A 44 -41.88 9.83 -13.08
N ALA A 45 -40.72 9.42 -12.56
CA ALA A 45 -39.90 10.21 -11.65
C ALA A 45 -39.49 11.60 -12.20
N TRP A 46 -39.33 11.74 -13.53
CA TRP A 46 -39.01 13.02 -14.17
C TRP A 46 -40.11 14.06 -13.95
N ALA A 47 -41.34 13.71 -14.35
CA ALA A 47 -42.50 14.62 -14.24
C ALA A 47 -42.85 14.90 -12.78
N LEU A 48 -42.74 13.88 -11.91
CA LEU A 48 -43.02 14.02 -10.48
C LEU A 48 -42.07 15.00 -9.79
N ALA A 49 -40.76 14.86 -9.99
CA ALA A 49 -39.82 15.76 -9.35
C ALA A 49 -39.93 17.20 -9.86
N VAL A 50 -40.14 17.40 -11.17
CA VAL A 50 -40.39 18.74 -11.73
C VAL A 50 -41.67 19.34 -11.16
N SER A 51 -42.74 18.55 -11.06
CA SER A 51 -44.01 19.02 -10.49
C SER A 51 -43.88 19.43 -9.02
N LEU A 52 -43.08 18.71 -8.21
CA LEU A 52 -42.85 19.01 -6.80
C LEU A 52 -42.01 20.28 -6.60
N LEU A 53 -41.03 20.53 -7.48
CA LEU A 53 -40.24 21.76 -7.43
C LEU A 53 -41.03 22.99 -7.95
N ALA A 54 -41.94 22.77 -8.91
CA ALA A 54 -42.78 23.81 -9.51
C ALA A 54 -44.06 24.14 -8.70
N SER A 55 -44.55 23.25 -7.83
CA SER A 55 -45.85 23.40 -7.17
C SER A 55 -45.89 24.59 -6.21
N ALA A 56 -46.73 25.58 -6.48
CA ALA A 56 -46.94 26.75 -5.62
C ALA A 56 -47.98 26.51 -4.50
N ASP A 57 -48.44 25.27 -4.34
CA ASP A 57 -49.60 24.96 -3.50
C ASP A 57 -49.31 25.08 -2.00
N HIS A 58 -50.34 25.50 -1.26
CA HIS A 58 -50.37 25.51 0.20
C HIS A 58 -51.12 24.27 0.72
N PRO A 59 -50.57 23.50 1.69
CA PRO A 59 -49.29 23.72 2.37
C PRO A 59 -48.08 23.36 1.51
N SER A 60 -47.00 24.13 1.66
CA SER A 60 -45.75 23.87 0.95
C SER A 60 -45.22 22.47 1.29
N PRO A 61 -44.74 21.70 0.31
CA PRO A 61 -44.14 20.39 0.55
C PRO A 61 -42.98 20.49 1.55
N SER A 62 -42.73 19.40 2.30
CA SER A 62 -41.65 19.38 3.30
C SER A 62 -40.27 19.58 2.66
N ALA A 63 -39.34 20.20 3.40
CA ALA A 63 -37.98 20.44 2.91
C ALA A 63 -37.27 19.14 2.51
N ASP A 64 -37.51 18.04 3.22
CA ASP A 64 -36.97 16.71 2.93
C ASP A 64 -37.50 16.16 1.60
N LEU A 65 -38.79 16.37 1.31
CA LEU A 65 -39.41 15.93 0.07
C LEU A 65 -38.88 16.73 -1.13
N LEU A 66 -38.72 18.04 -0.98
CA LEU A 66 -38.12 18.91 -1.99
C LEU A 66 -36.65 18.54 -2.24
N PHE A 67 -35.89 18.25 -1.18
CA PHE A 67 -34.50 17.79 -1.29
C PHE A 67 -34.39 16.47 -2.04
N PHE A 68 -35.23 15.48 -1.69
CA PHE A 68 -35.27 14.20 -2.38
C PHE A 68 -35.66 14.37 -3.86
N ALA A 69 -36.62 15.24 -4.19
CA ALA A 69 -37.01 15.53 -5.56
C ALA A 69 -35.84 16.12 -6.38
N ALA A 70 -35.09 17.07 -5.82
CA ALA A 70 -33.91 17.64 -6.47
C ALA A 70 -32.78 16.60 -6.65
N GLN A 71 -32.52 15.77 -5.62
CA GLN A 71 -31.53 14.70 -5.69
C GLN A 71 -31.92 13.62 -6.72
N MET A 72 -33.20 13.29 -6.81
CA MET A 72 -33.73 12.34 -7.78
C MET A 72 -33.54 12.85 -9.22
N LEU A 73 -33.80 14.13 -9.49
CA LEU A 73 -33.52 14.72 -10.79
C LEU A 73 -32.04 14.69 -11.12
N ARG A 74 -31.17 15.12 -10.20
CA ARG A 74 -29.72 15.08 -10.39
C ARG A 74 -29.24 13.69 -10.79
N ARG A 75 -29.62 12.65 -10.03
CA ARG A 75 -29.20 11.26 -10.30
C ARG A 75 -29.69 10.77 -11.66
N LYS A 76 -30.93 11.09 -12.04
CA LYS A 76 -31.47 10.70 -13.35
C LYS A 76 -30.78 11.41 -14.50
N ILE A 77 -30.36 12.67 -14.30
CA ILE A 77 -29.58 13.44 -15.28
C ILE A 77 -28.14 12.90 -15.36
N GLN A 78 -27.53 12.48 -14.25
CA GLN A 78 -26.15 11.96 -14.26
C GLN A 78 -26.05 10.51 -14.79
N SER A 79 -27.11 9.69 -14.66
CA SER A 79 -27.05 8.28 -15.03
C SER A 79 -27.08 8.07 -16.57
N PRO A 80 -26.12 7.31 -17.15
CA PRO A 80 -26.04 7.08 -18.59
C PRO A 80 -27.20 6.23 -19.13
N ASP A 81 -27.78 5.35 -18.31
CA ASP A 81 -28.87 4.43 -18.67
C ASP A 81 -30.17 5.14 -19.10
N TYR A 82 -30.32 6.43 -18.77
CA TYR A 82 -31.50 7.21 -19.11
C TYR A 82 -31.16 8.22 -20.23
N SER A 83 -31.92 8.14 -21.32
CA SER A 83 -31.96 9.22 -22.32
C SER A 83 -32.57 10.47 -21.69
N LEU A 84 -31.97 11.63 -21.95
CA LEU A 84 -32.56 12.91 -21.57
C LEU A 84 -33.96 13.05 -22.18
N PRO A 85 -34.92 13.72 -21.50
CA PRO A 85 -36.22 14.01 -22.09
C PRO A 85 -36.06 14.85 -23.36
N ASP A 86 -36.89 14.61 -24.39
CA ASP A 86 -36.87 15.33 -25.68
C ASP A 86 -36.96 16.87 -25.53
N ASN A 87 -37.42 17.36 -24.38
CA ASN A 87 -37.52 18.78 -24.04
C ASN A 87 -36.49 19.23 -22.97
N ALA A 88 -35.20 18.90 -23.14
CA ALA A 88 -34.15 19.30 -22.20
C ALA A 88 -34.12 20.83 -21.91
N ALA A 89 -34.47 21.66 -22.90
CA ALA A 89 -34.60 23.11 -22.73
C ALA A 89 -35.71 23.53 -21.75
N GLN A 90 -36.84 22.80 -21.71
CA GLN A 90 -37.93 23.07 -20.76
C GLN A 90 -37.56 22.61 -19.35
N LEU A 91 -36.81 21.52 -19.23
CA LEU A 91 -36.26 21.06 -17.94
C LEU A 91 -35.27 22.08 -17.38
N LEU A 92 -34.41 22.65 -18.23
CA LEU A 92 -33.51 23.74 -17.86
C LEU A 92 -34.29 24.94 -17.31
N ASP A 93 -35.32 25.41 -18.04
CA ASP A 93 -36.13 26.55 -17.60
C ASP A 93 -36.88 26.25 -16.28
N ALA A 94 -37.41 25.04 -16.11
CA ALA A 94 -38.08 24.62 -14.88
C ALA A 94 -37.12 24.60 -13.67
N LEU A 95 -35.89 24.12 -13.85
CA LEU A 95 -34.86 24.13 -12.81
C LEU A 95 -34.38 25.56 -12.47
N LEU A 96 -34.27 26.45 -13.46
CA LEU A 96 -33.93 27.87 -13.22
C LEU A 96 -35.04 28.58 -12.42
N VAL A 97 -36.31 28.30 -12.73
CA VAL A 97 -37.45 28.81 -11.93
C VAL A 97 -37.41 28.25 -10.51
N ALA A 98 -37.09 26.96 -10.33
CA ALA A 98 -36.92 26.36 -9.01
C ALA A 98 -35.77 27.01 -8.22
N ALA A 99 -34.61 27.23 -8.85
CA ALA A 99 -33.46 27.89 -8.22
C ALA A 99 -33.81 29.33 -7.78
N ARG A 100 -34.56 30.07 -8.60
CA ARG A 100 -35.04 31.42 -8.26
C ARG A 100 -35.99 31.40 -7.06
N ARG A 101 -36.88 30.41 -7.00
CA ARG A 101 -37.85 30.27 -5.91
C ARG A 101 -37.20 29.89 -4.59
N PHE A 102 -36.23 28.98 -4.62
CA PHE A 102 -35.59 28.43 -3.44
C PHE A 102 -34.26 29.13 -3.09
N CYS A 103 -34.02 30.34 -3.61
CA CYS A 103 -32.79 31.11 -3.35
C CYS A 103 -32.61 31.51 -1.87
N LEU A 104 -33.70 31.61 -1.10
CA LEU A 104 -33.72 31.86 0.35
C LEU A 104 -34.01 30.60 1.18
N ALA A 105 -34.13 29.43 0.53
CA ALA A 105 -34.41 28.16 1.19
C ALA A 105 -33.12 27.59 1.83
N PRO A 106 -33.19 26.45 2.56
CA PRO A 106 -32.01 25.81 3.12
C PRO A 106 -30.94 25.56 2.02
N PRO A 107 -29.66 25.88 2.27
CA PRO A 107 -28.63 25.88 1.24
C PRO A 107 -28.49 24.53 0.53
N ARG A 108 -28.67 23.42 1.27
CA ARG A 108 -28.63 22.05 0.74
C ARG A 108 -29.60 21.80 -0.41
N LEU A 109 -30.80 22.39 -0.39
CA LEU A 109 -31.78 22.22 -1.46
C LEU A 109 -31.34 22.97 -2.72
N LEU A 110 -30.88 24.21 -2.56
CA LEU A 110 -30.38 25.02 -3.67
C LEU A 110 -29.16 24.35 -4.32
N THR A 111 -28.20 23.85 -3.54
CA THR A 111 -27.04 23.11 -4.06
C THR A 111 -27.47 21.91 -4.90
N GLN A 112 -28.46 21.11 -4.48
CA GLN A 112 -28.93 19.97 -5.29
C GLN A 112 -29.60 20.40 -6.60
N ILE A 113 -30.34 21.51 -6.60
CA ILE A 113 -30.94 22.07 -7.82
C ILE A 113 -29.83 22.58 -8.76
N CYS A 114 -28.84 23.28 -8.23
CA CYS A 114 -27.69 23.78 -9.00
C CYS A 114 -26.83 22.64 -9.56
N LEU A 115 -26.63 21.54 -8.82
CA LEU A 115 -25.94 20.35 -9.30
C LEU A 115 -26.73 19.64 -10.41
N ALA A 116 -28.06 19.60 -10.31
CA ALA A 116 -28.91 19.09 -11.39
C ALA A 116 -28.82 19.96 -12.66
N LEU A 117 -28.74 21.30 -12.50
CA LEU A 117 -28.50 22.24 -13.61
C LEU A 117 -27.12 22.03 -14.25
N ALA A 118 -26.07 21.86 -13.46
CA ALA A 118 -24.70 21.62 -13.94
C ALA A 118 -24.62 20.28 -14.71
N ALA A 119 -25.16 19.21 -14.15
CA ALA A 119 -25.23 17.91 -14.82
C ALA A 119 -26.05 17.96 -16.12
N LEU A 120 -27.10 18.79 -16.17
CA LEU A 120 -27.91 18.98 -17.39
C LEU A 120 -27.11 19.74 -18.46
N ALA A 121 -26.37 20.78 -18.08
CA ALA A 121 -25.51 21.54 -18.99
C ALA A 121 -24.38 20.67 -19.59
N LEU A 122 -23.89 19.68 -18.84
CA LEU A 122 -22.90 18.71 -19.35
C LEU A 122 -23.45 17.83 -20.49
N ARG A 123 -24.73 17.43 -20.41
CA ARG A 123 -25.34 16.45 -21.33
C ARG A 123 -26.21 17.07 -22.44
N ALA A 124 -26.78 18.26 -22.26
CA ALA A 124 -27.75 18.84 -23.18
C ALA A 124 -27.12 19.43 -24.45
N GLU A 125 -27.86 19.40 -25.57
CA GLU A 125 -27.49 20.14 -26.79
C GLU A 125 -27.65 21.65 -26.56
N GLY A 126 -26.57 22.42 -26.73
CA GLY A 126 -26.49 23.84 -26.35
C GLY A 126 -25.69 24.11 -25.08
N GLY A 127 -25.30 23.06 -24.34
CA GLY A 127 -24.19 23.06 -23.39
C GLY A 127 -24.21 24.18 -22.34
N VAL A 128 -23.02 24.72 -22.06
CA VAL A 128 -22.81 25.79 -21.08
C VAL A 128 -23.33 27.13 -21.60
N ASP A 129 -23.20 27.40 -22.90
CA ASP A 129 -23.64 28.65 -23.53
C ASP A 129 -25.15 28.89 -23.36
N GLY A 130 -25.96 27.84 -23.52
CA GLY A 130 -27.40 27.89 -23.32
C GLY A 130 -27.81 28.21 -21.88
N LEU A 131 -27.02 27.75 -20.90
CA LEU A 131 -27.21 28.06 -19.48
C LEU A 131 -26.84 29.53 -19.20
N PHE A 132 -25.67 29.99 -19.65
CA PHE A 132 -25.20 31.36 -19.45
C PHE A 132 -26.12 32.41 -20.09
N ALA A 133 -26.76 32.10 -21.23
CA ALA A 133 -27.73 32.99 -21.85
C ALA A 133 -29.00 33.25 -20.99
N ARG A 134 -29.35 32.31 -20.10
CA ARG A 134 -30.59 32.36 -19.29
C ARG A 134 -30.36 32.70 -17.81
N MET A 135 -29.11 32.61 -17.36
CA MET A 135 -28.65 32.93 -16.00
C MET A 135 -28.88 34.38 -15.51
N PRO A 136 -28.84 35.45 -16.35
CA PRO A 136 -28.95 36.83 -15.87
C PRO A 136 -30.25 37.17 -15.12
N HIS A 137 -31.25 36.28 -15.18
CA HIS A 137 -32.54 36.43 -14.49
C HIS A 137 -32.59 35.81 -13.09
N LEU A 138 -31.51 35.17 -12.64
CA LEU A 138 -31.40 34.57 -11.31
C LEU A 138 -30.99 35.61 -10.25
N PRO A 139 -31.45 35.47 -9.00
CA PRO A 139 -30.99 36.30 -7.88
C PRO A 139 -29.55 35.94 -7.49
N ASP A 140 -28.78 36.93 -7.01
CA ASP A 140 -27.35 36.81 -6.66
C ASP A 140 -26.99 35.55 -5.84
N PRO A 141 -27.75 35.12 -4.79
CA PRO A 141 -27.41 33.92 -4.02
C PRO A 141 -27.52 32.61 -4.83
N ALA A 142 -28.52 32.51 -5.71
CA ALA A 142 -28.71 31.34 -6.56
C ALA A 142 -27.70 31.30 -7.70
N LEU A 143 -27.38 32.48 -8.24
CA LEU A 143 -26.34 32.64 -9.26
C LEU A 143 -24.96 32.23 -8.73
N LEU A 144 -24.60 32.68 -7.52
CA LEU A 144 -23.31 32.34 -6.90
C LEU A 144 -23.19 30.84 -6.60
N GLU A 145 -24.26 30.21 -6.10
CA GLU A 145 -24.27 28.76 -5.86
C GLU A 145 -24.15 27.97 -7.16
N LEU A 146 -24.89 28.36 -8.21
CA LEU A 146 -24.81 27.73 -9.53
C LEU A 146 -23.40 27.85 -10.13
N LEU A 147 -22.81 29.03 -10.06
CA LEU A 147 -21.43 29.25 -10.51
C LEU A 147 -20.40 28.48 -9.67
N THR A 148 -20.69 28.19 -8.40
CA THR A 148 -19.78 27.41 -7.54
C THR A 148 -19.78 25.93 -7.93
N VAL A 149 -20.94 25.34 -8.21
CA VAL A 149 -21.04 23.89 -8.49
C VAL A 149 -20.79 23.53 -9.95
N LEU A 150 -20.95 24.48 -10.88
CA LEU A 150 -20.82 24.21 -12.31
C LEU A 150 -19.43 23.67 -12.71
N PRO A 151 -18.30 24.22 -12.21
CA PRO A 151 -16.98 23.67 -12.50
C PRO A 151 -16.68 22.34 -11.79
N GLU A 152 -17.42 21.97 -10.73
CA GLU A 152 -17.21 20.70 -10.01
C GLU A 152 -17.49 19.48 -10.90
N GLU A 153 -18.34 19.61 -11.93
CA GLU A 153 -18.61 18.53 -12.90
C GLU A 153 -17.40 18.25 -13.84
N VAL A 154 -16.41 19.16 -13.89
CA VAL A 154 -15.14 18.93 -14.61
C VAL A 154 -14.21 18.02 -13.80
N ALA A 155 -14.22 18.13 -12.46
CA ALA A 155 -13.26 17.47 -11.56
C ALA A 155 -13.66 16.03 -11.14
N GLN A 156 -14.87 15.55 -11.47
CA GLN A 156 -15.39 14.24 -11.05
C GLN A 156 -14.71 13.01 -11.73
N ASP A 157 -13.50 13.15 -12.28
CA ASP A 157 -12.76 12.08 -12.96
C ASP A 157 -12.21 11.00 -11.99
N GLU A 158 -12.01 11.34 -10.71
CA GLU A 158 -11.25 10.47 -9.79
C GLU A 158 -12.08 9.45 -9.00
N SER A 159 -13.40 9.63 -8.86
CA SER A 159 -14.22 8.81 -7.94
C SER A 159 -15.23 7.85 -8.58
N GLY A 160 -15.32 7.76 -9.91
CA GLY A 160 -16.13 6.72 -10.55
C GLY A 160 -16.72 7.09 -11.91
N ASP A 161 -16.95 6.03 -12.68
CA ASP A 161 -17.48 5.99 -14.04
C ASP A 161 -18.87 6.66 -14.14
N THR A 162 -18.90 7.98 -14.37
CA THR A 162 -20.15 8.75 -14.58
C THR A 162 -20.75 8.53 -15.98
N GLY A 163 -20.20 7.61 -16.79
CA GLY A 163 -20.78 7.16 -18.06
C GLY A 163 -20.84 8.22 -19.18
N VAL A 164 -20.26 9.40 -18.97
CA VAL A 164 -20.10 10.45 -20.00
C VAL A 164 -18.76 10.25 -20.72
N ASP A 165 -18.77 10.38 -22.05
CA ASP A 165 -17.55 10.23 -22.84
C ASP A 165 -16.54 11.38 -22.59
N SER A 166 -15.26 11.10 -22.79
CA SER A 166 -14.16 12.06 -22.59
C SER A 166 -14.25 13.30 -23.49
N ALA A 167 -14.66 13.16 -24.75
CA ALA A 167 -14.83 14.26 -25.71
C ALA A 167 -15.96 15.23 -25.30
N THR A 168 -17.06 14.71 -24.76
CA THR A 168 -18.18 15.52 -24.23
C THR A 168 -17.72 16.36 -23.03
N ARG A 169 -16.91 15.80 -22.12
CA ARG A 169 -16.31 16.57 -21.02
C ARG A 169 -15.31 17.61 -21.52
N CYS A 170 -14.42 17.27 -22.45
CA CYS A 170 -13.48 18.24 -23.02
C CYS A 170 -14.20 19.43 -23.68
N ARG A 171 -15.31 19.17 -24.38
CA ARG A 171 -16.16 20.22 -24.94
C ARG A 171 -16.74 21.11 -23.84
N PHE A 172 -17.32 20.51 -22.80
CA PHE A 172 -17.91 21.23 -21.67
C PHE A 172 -16.88 22.13 -20.96
N THR A 173 -15.69 21.61 -20.65
CA THR A 173 -14.61 22.38 -20.01
C THR A 173 -14.20 23.59 -20.86
N ARG A 174 -14.09 23.41 -22.19
CA ARG A 174 -13.75 24.50 -23.09
C ARG A 174 -14.83 25.59 -23.11
N GLU A 175 -16.10 25.20 -23.22
CA GLU A 175 -17.22 26.16 -23.19
C GLU A 175 -17.29 26.89 -21.84
N LEU A 176 -17.10 26.18 -20.73
CA LEU A 176 -17.08 26.76 -19.39
C LEU A 176 -16.00 27.85 -19.25
N LEU A 177 -14.78 27.57 -19.70
CA LEU A 177 -13.66 28.50 -19.59
C LEU A 177 -13.82 29.76 -20.45
N THR A 178 -14.62 29.72 -21.53
CA THR A 178 -14.91 30.95 -22.31
C THR A 178 -15.70 31.99 -21.53
N HIS A 179 -16.48 31.58 -20.52
CA HIS A 179 -17.25 32.49 -19.66
C HIS A 179 -16.52 32.92 -18.39
N ALA A 180 -15.30 32.43 -18.15
CA ALA A 180 -14.53 32.75 -16.94
C ALA A 180 -14.34 34.26 -16.69
N PRO A 181 -14.04 35.12 -17.70
CA PRO A 181 -13.88 36.56 -17.46
C PRO A 181 -15.13 37.23 -16.89
N ALA A 182 -16.31 36.89 -17.41
CA ALA A 182 -17.58 37.44 -16.94
C ALA A 182 -17.89 37.02 -15.49
N VAL A 183 -17.52 35.79 -15.12
CA VAL A 183 -17.68 35.29 -13.75
C VAL A 183 -16.72 36.00 -12.79
N LEU A 184 -15.47 36.23 -13.19
CA LEU A 184 -14.50 36.96 -12.37
C LEU A 184 -14.94 38.42 -12.15
N GLU A 185 -15.46 39.10 -13.18
CA GLU A 185 -16.05 40.44 -13.06
C GLU A 185 -17.26 40.45 -12.11
N PHE A 186 -18.12 39.45 -12.19
CA PHE A 186 -19.24 39.29 -11.24
C PHE A 186 -18.74 39.12 -9.81
N LEU A 187 -17.76 38.24 -9.56
CA LEU A 187 -17.20 38.01 -8.23
C LEU A 187 -16.54 39.28 -7.67
N LEU A 188 -15.84 40.04 -8.50
CA LEU A 188 -15.28 41.35 -8.13
C LEU A 188 -16.37 42.31 -7.67
N ALA A 189 -17.42 42.49 -8.49
CA ALA A 189 -18.54 43.34 -8.15
C ALA A 189 -19.23 42.90 -6.86
N GLN A 190 -19.31 41.58 -6.58
CA GLN A 190 -19.85 41.07 -5.33
C GLN A 190 -18.91 41.30 -4.14
N SER A 191 -17.59 41.32 -4.32
CA SER A 191 -16.63 41.59 -3.23
C SER A 191 -16.65 43.05 -2.77
N GLU A 192 -16.99 43.98 -3.67
CA GLU A 192 -16.99 45.42 -3.40
C GLU A 192 -18.31 45.95 -2.80
N LYS A 193 -19.41 45.16 -2.81
CA LYS A 193 -20.70 45.65 -2.29
C LYS A 193 -20.65 45.83 -0.76
N PRO A 194 -21.23 46.93 -0.23
CA PRO A 194 -21.27 47.19 1.21
C PRO A 194 -22.19 46.22 1.95
N ALA A 195 -21.84 45.91 3.21
CA ALA A 195 -22.53 44.94 4.08
C ALA A 195 -24.03 45.24 4.34
N ALA A 196 -24.51 46.45 4.05
CA ALA A 196 -25.88 46.90 4.36
C ALA A 196 -26.91 46.61 3.25
N ALA A 197 -26.52 46.03 2.11
CA ALA A 197 -27.41 45.92 0.94
C ALA A 197 -28.47 44.81 1.05
N ASP A 198 -28.13 43.63 1.59
CA ASP A 198 -28.93 42.41 1.41
C ASP A 198 -29.26 41.62 2.70
N GLY A 199 -28.88 42.14 3.88
CA GLY A 199 -29.14 41.49 5.17
C GLY A 199 -28.31 40.21 5.47
N VAL A 200 -27.49 39.75 4.52
CA VAL A 200 -26.55 38.63 4.69
C VAL A 200 -25.28 39.13 5.39
N PRO A 201 -24.76 38.43 6.41
CA PRO A 201 -23.52 38.81 7.07
C PRO A 201 -22.33 38.84 6.09
N LEU A 202 -21.48 39.87 6.20
CA LEU A 202 -20.32 40.07 5.32
C LEU A 202 -19.39 38.84 5.24
N HIS A 203 -19.21 38.14 6.37
CA HIS A 203 -18.36 36.95 6.43
C HIS A 203 -18.93 35.77 5.63
N GLU A 204 -20.25 35.57 5.65
CA GLU A 204 -20.91 34.51 4.89
C GLU A 204 -20.86 34.79 3.39
N ARG A 205 -21.00 36.06 3.01
CA ARG A 205 -20.82 36.52 1.63
C ARG A 205 -19.40 36.26 1.13
N ASN A 206 -18.38 36.68 1.89
CA ASN A 206 -16.98 36.46 1.53
C ASN A 206 -16.66 34.97 1.38
N HIS A 207 -17.18 34.14 2.29
CA HIS A 207 -17.03 32.69 2.22
C HIS A 207 -17.59 32.09 0.93
N ARG A 208 -18.80 32.50 0.52
CA ARG A 208 -19.41 32.03 -0.75
C ARG A 208 -18.65 32.53 -1.98
N ILE A 209 -18.14 33.76 -1.96
CA ILE A 209 -17.31 34.31 -3.05
C ILE A 209 -16.03 33.50 -3.20
N LEU A 210 -15.35 33.18 -2.09
CA LEU A 210 -14.11 32.39 -2.10
C LEU A 210 -14.36 30.95 -2.55
N ARG A 211 -15.47 30.32 -2.15
CA ARG A 211 -15.84 28.98 -2.65
C ARG A 211 -16.09 28.95 -4.14
N CYS A 212 -16.80 29.96 -4.65
CA CYS A 212 -16.98 30.11 -6.09
C CYS A 212 -15.62 30.29 -6.77
N LEU A 213 -14.77 31.18 -6.27
CA LEU A 213 -13.43 31.39 -6.84
C LEU A 213 -12.62 30.09 -6.86
N LEU A 214 -12.60 29.33 -5.76
CA LEU A 214 -11.88 28.06 -5.65
C LEU A 214 -12.30 27.06 -6.75
N SER A 215 -13.60 26.89 -6.97
CA SER A 215 -14.11 25.96 -7.99
C SER A 215 -13.66 26.36 -9.40
N TRP A 216 -13.66 27.65 -9.71
CA TRP A 216 -13.19 28.16 -11.00
C TRP A 216 -11.67 28.08 -11.15
N VAL A 217 -10.91 28.26 -10.08
CA VAL A 217 -9.46 28.03 -10.08
C VAL A 217 -9.17 26.56 -10.38
N ARG A 218 -9.83 25.61 -9.71
CA ARG A 218 -9.71 24.17 -9.99
C ARG A 218 -10.01 23.80 -11.45
N ALA A 219 -10.94 24.50 -12.09
CA ALA A 219 -11.24 24.31 -13.50
C ALA A 219 -10.23 24.98 -14.47
N GLY A 220 -9.28 25.79 -13.98
CA GLY A 220 -8.25 26.43 -14.79
C GLY A 220 -8.64 27.80 -15.36
N CYS A 221 -9.41 28.62 -14.63
CA CYS A 221 -9.94 29.90 -15.12
C CYS A 221 -8.89 30.94 -15.56
N PHE A 222 -7.64 30.86 -15.10
CA PHE A 222 -6.56 31.78 -15.49
C PHE A 222 -5.60 31.20 -16.54
N SER A 223 -5.89 30.04 -17.14
CA SER A 223 -5.04 29.34 -18.11
C SER A 223 -4.65 30.15 -19.38
N GLY A 224 -5.27 31.31 -19.62
CA GLY A 224 -4.94 32.22 -20.74
C GLY A 224 -4.53 33.65 -20.35
N ALA A 225 -4.46 33.98 -19.05
CA ALA A 225 -4.16 35.34 -18.60
C ALA A 225 -2.64 35.56 -18.45
N PRO A 226 -2.08 36.73 -18.83
CA PRO A 226 -0.68 37.04 -18.57
C PRO A 226 -0.44 37.18 -17.06
N VAL A 227 0.66 36.60 -16.58
CA VAL A 227 0.97 36.46 -15.14
C VAL A 227 1.00 37.80 -14.39
N SER A 228 1.47 38.87 -15.04
CA SER A 228 1.48 40.21 -14.44
C SER A 228 0.08 40.76 -14.15
N ALA A 229 -0.92 40.38 -14.96
CA ALA A 229 -2.32 40.72 -14.72
C ALA A 229 -2.94 39.83 -13.64
N LEU A 230 -2.49 38.57 -13.51
CA LEU A 230 -2.94 37.67 -12.47
C LEU A 230 -2.49 38.15 -11.08
N VAL A 231 -1.20 38.45 -10.90
CA VAL A 231 -0.65 38.91 -9.60
C VAL A 231 -1.30 40.23 -9.14
N ALA A 232 -1.62 41.11 -10.09
CA ALA A 232 -2.29 42.38 -9.83
C ALA A 232 -3.83 42.25 -9.70
N HIS A 233 -4.39 41.05 -9.87
CA HIS A 233 -5.84 40.88 -9.92
C HIS A 233 -6.48 41.19 -8.55
N PRO A 234 -7.52 42.04 -8.47
CA PRO A 234 -8.09 42.45 -7.19
C PRO A 234 -8.69 41.29 -6.37
N LEU A 235 -9.20 40.23 -7.02
CA LEU A 235 -9.67 39.02 -6.32
C LEU A 235 -8.55 38.28 -5.57
N LEU A 236 -7.31 38.29 -6.08
CA LEU A 236 -6.19 37.68 -5.36
C LEU A 236 -5.83 38.50 -4.12
N THR A 237 -5.91 39.83 -4.24
CA THR A 237 -5.74 40.72 -3.08
C THR A 237 -6.86 40.51 -2.06
N PHE A 238 -8.10 40.33 -2.51
CA PHE A 238 -9.24 40.00 -1.66
C PHE A 238 -9.08 38.65 -0.94
N ALA A 239 -8.66 37.60 -1.65
CA ALA A 239 -8.41 36.28 -1.07
C ALA A 239 -7.28 36.33 -0.04
N PHE A 240 -6.17 37.04 -0.35
CA PHE A 240 -5.07 37.24 0.59
C PHE A 240 -5.49 38.00 1.85
N ASN A 241 -6.27 39.08 1.71
CA ASN A 241 -6.77 39.83 2.86
C ASN A 241 -7.75 39.01 3.71
N SER A 242 -8.47 38.06 3.09
CA SER A 242 -9.41 37.18 3.78
C SER A 242 -8.73 36.18 4.72
N LEU A 243 -7.40 36.02 4.65
CA LEU A 243 -6.60 35.23 5.60
C LEU A 243 -6.60 35.83 7.02
N GLN A 244 -6.90 37.12 7.18
CA GLN A 244 -7.02 37.75 8.50
C GLN A 244 -8.36 37.47 9.19
N ALA A 245 -9.36 37.02 8.42
CA ALA A 245 -10.73 36.82 8.92
C ALA A 245 -11.00 35.35 9.22
N PHE A 246 -11.31 35.05 10.49
CA PHE A 246 -11.49 33.70 11.01
C PHE A 246 -12.49 32.83 10.21
N PHE A 247 -13.63 33.40 9.80
CA PHE A 247 -14.68 32.66 9.08
C PHE A 247 -14.35 32.33 7.63
N SER A 248 -13.42 33.06 7.00
CA SER A 248 -13.02 32.87 5.60
C SER A 248 -11.64 32.24 5.45
N PHE A 249 -10.92 32.03 6.56
CA PHE A 249 -9.54 31.60 6.57
C PHE A 249 -9.32 30.27 5.83
N GLU A 250 -10.08 29.23 6.15
CA GLU A 250 -9.90 27.88 5.55
C GLU A 250 -10.06 27.91 4.03
N VAL A 251 -11.14 28.53 3.52
CA VAL A 251 -11.38 28.62 2.08
C VAL A 251 -10.37 29.54 1.40
N ALA A 252 -9.93 30.61 2.06
CA ALA A 252 -8.89 31.47 1.54
C ALA A 252 -7.57 30.70 1.38
N ILE A 253 -7.17 29.89 2.37
CA ILE A 253 -6.00 29.01 2.26
C ILE A 253 -6.15 28.08 1.06
N GLU A 254 -7.27 27.36 0.92
CA GLU A 254 -7.50 26.46 -0.23
C GLU A 254 -7.37 27.18 -1.57
N VAL A 255 -7.93 28.39 -1.71
CA VAL A 255 -7.81 29.21 -2.92
C VAL A 255 -6.35 29.56 -3.20
N MET A 256 -5.61 30.01 -2.18
CA MET A 256 -4.21 30.40 -2.36
C MET A 256 -3.33 29.21 -2.73
N THR A 257 -3.53 28.06 -2.07
CA THR A 257 -2.80 26.82 -2.31
C THR A 257 -3.03 26.31 -3.74
N GLU A 258 -4.28 26.27 -4.20
CA GLU A 258 -4.63 25.83 -5.56
C GLU A 258 -4.06 26.77 -6.65
N LEU A 259 -4.05 28.08 -6.39
CA LEU A 259 -3.42 29.03 -7.31
C LEU A 259 -1.90 28.83 -7.39
N VAL A 260 -1.25 28.54 -6.28
CA VAL A 260 0.19 28.34 -6.23
C VAL A 260 0.58 27.05 -6.96
N SER A 261 -0.19 25.96 -6.78
CA SER A 261 0.10 24.67 -7.41
C SER A 261 -0.09 24.68 -8.93
N GLN A 262 -1.07 25.43 -9.44
CA GLN A 262 -1.39 25.44 -10.87
C GLN A 262 -0.54 26.39 -11.73
N TYR A 263 -0.04 27.51 -11.16
CA TYR A 263 0.58 28.59 -11.94
C TYR A 263 2.06 28.79 -11.57
N GLN A 264 2.97 28.31 -12.42
CA GLN A 264 4.43 28.23 -12.18
C GLN A 264 5.13 29.54 -11.76
N GLU A 265 4.63 30.71 -12.18
CA GLU A 265 5.26 32.01 -11.87
C GLU A 265 4.66 32.73 -10.65
N LEU A 266 3.54 32.22 -10.11
CA LEU A 266 2.88 32.77 -8.91
C LEU A 266 3.70 32.61 -7.62
N PRO A 267 4.45 31.50 -7.39
CA PRO A 267 5.27 31.33 -6.19
C PRO A 267 6.22 32.50 -5.94
N GLN A 268 6.83 33.09 -6.98
CA GLN A 268 7.73 34.25 -6.84
C GLN A 268 7.03 35.47 -6.22
N ALA A 269 5.79 35.74 -6.64
CA ALA A 269 4.99 36.83 -6.08
C ALA A 269 4.57 36.54 -4.64
N PHE A 270 4.29 35.29 -4.28
CA PHE A 270 3.97 34.88 -2.91
C PHE A 270 5.18 34.91 -1.98
N LEU A 271 6.36 34.52 -2.46
CA LEU A 271 7.62 34.62 -1.71
C LEU A 271 7.87 36.06 -1.23
N SER A 272 7.59 37.07 -2.07
CA SER A 272 7.72 38.49 -1.67
C SER A 272 6.81 38.89 -0.49
N LYS A 273 5.70 38.18 -0.29
CA LYS A 273 4.75 38.41 0.82
C LYS A 273 5.09 37.57 2.06
N MET A 274 6.09 36.69 1.99
CA MET A 274 6.41 35.77 3.07
C MET A 274 6.79 36.44 4.39
N PRO A 275 7.56 37.55 4.41
CA PRO A 275 7.85 38.27 5.64
C PRO A 275 6.56 38.76 6.33
N TYR A 276 5.56 39.19 5.56
CA TYR A 276 4.27 39.60 6.10
C TYR A 276 3.50 38.42 6.71
N ILE A 277 3.44 37.28 6.01
CA ILE A 277 2.78 36.06 6.52
C ILE A 277 3.42 35.63 7.84
N ARG A 278 4.76 35.62 7.91
CA ARG A 278 5.50 35.26 9.11
C ARG A 278 5.18 36.19 10.29
N GLU A 279 5.41 37.50 10.12
CA GLU A 279 5.34 38.46 11.22
C GLU A 279 3.91 38.75 11.68
N VAL A 280 2.96 38.83 10.74
CA VAL A 280 1.59 39.32 11.02
C VAL A 280 0.59 38.20 11.24
N LEU A 281 0.76 37.03 10.60
CA LEU A 281 -0.20 35.92 10.71
C LEU A 281 0.34 34.77 11.58
N LEU A 282 1.55 34.29 11.29
CA LEU A 282 2.09 33.08 11.93
C LEU A 282 2.53 33.32 13.38
N LEU A 283 3.34 34.35 13.66
CA LEU A 283 3.83 34.59 15.03
C LEU A 283 2.69 34.80 16.05
N PRO A 284 1.62 35.58 15.75
CA PRO A 284 0.46 35.66 16.63
C PRO A 284 -0.29 34.34 16.78
N ALA A 285 -0.41 33.55 15.70
CA ALA A 285 -1.07 32.24 15.75
C ALA A 285 -0.31 31.24 16.65
N LEU A 286 1.03 31.24 16.58
CA LEU A 286 1.90 30.44 17.46
C LEU A 286 1.76 30.88 18.93
N ALA A 287 1.74 32.19 19.19
CA ALA A 287 1.56 32.72 20.55
C ALA A 287 0.19 32.34 21.15
N ASN A 288 -0.86 32.34 20.32
CA ASN A 288 -2.22 31.95 20.70
C ASN A 288 -2.47 30.44 20.66
N ARG A 289 -1.48 29.63 20.23
CA ARG A 289 -1.61 28.18 20.00
C ARG A 289 -2.84 27.80 19.15
N SER A 290 -3.09 28.56 18.09
CA SER A 290 -4.20 28.30 17.17
C SER A 290 -3.79 27.25 16.13
N GLU A 291 -3.96 25.97 16.47
CA GLU A 291 -3.51 24.85 15.61
C GLU A 291 -4.10 24.91 14.20
N LYS A 292 -5.39 25.24 14.06
CA LYS A 292 -6.04 25.36 12.75
C LYS A 292 -5.40 26.43 11.85
N ILE A 293 -5.05 27.58 12.43
CA ILE A 293 -4.42 28.68 11.69
C ILE A 293 -2.98 28.31 11.34
N ILE A 294 -2.26 27.70 12.28
CA ILE A 294 -0.88 27.23 12.04
C ILE A 294 -0.86 26.18 10.93
N ALA A 295 -1.74 25.18 10.99
CA ALA A 295 -1.84 24.13 9.97
C ALA A 295 -2.15 24.72 8.58
N GLY A 296 -3.17 25.57 8.46
CA GLY A 296 -3.52 26.19 7.17
C GLY A 296 -2.39 27.06 6.60
N LEU A 297 -1.73 27.88 7.44
CA LEU A 297 -0.57 28.67 7.00
C LEU A 297 0.62 27.79 6.62
N THR A 298 0.85 26.70 7.35
CA THR A 298 1.91 25.73 7.07
C THR A 298 1.70 25.10 5.70
N SER A 299 0.48 24.59 5.41
CA SER A 299 0.15 24.02 4.10
C SER A 299 0.38 25.02 2.95
N LEU A 300 -0.04 26.28 3.11
CA LEU A 300 0.19 27.30 2.10
C LEU A 300 1.69 27.60 1.90
N MET A 301 2.45 27.74 2.99
CA MET A 301 3.90 28.00 2.93
C MET A 301 4.65 26.83 2.29
N CYS A 302 4.28 25.59 2.62
CA CYS A 302 4.82 24.39 2.00
C CYS A 302 4.56 24.38 0.50
N GLU A 303 3.34 24.71 0.05
CA GLU A 303 3.05 24.70 -1.38
C GLU A 303 3.75 25.82 -2.15
N VAL A 304 3.90 27.01 -1.56
CA VAL A 304 4.71 28.08 -2.17
C VAL A 304 6.16 27.62 -2.36
N GLY A 305 6.70 26.87 -1.40
CA GLY A 305 8.04 26.30 -1.51
C GLY A 305 8.17 25.17 -2.52
N GLN A 306 7.19 24.25 -2.56
CA GLN A 306 7.19 23.06 -3.43
C GLN A 306 6.89 23.38 -4.90
N ALA A 307 6.09 24.42 -5.17
CA ALA A 307 5.82 24.85 -6.54
C ALA A 307 7.07 25.47 -7.22
N ALA A 308 8.03 26.00 -6.46
CA ALA A 308 9.26 26.59 -6.99
C ALA A 308 10.49 26.37 -6.07
N PRO A 309 10.96 25.12 -5.89
CA PRO A 309 12.06 24.81 -4.99
C PRO A 309 13.38 25.45 -5.42
N GLY A 310 13.59 25.63 -6.74
CA GLY A 310 14.76 26.32 -7.28
C GLY A 310 14.88 27.78 -6.82
N LEU A 311 13.76 28.52 -6.71
CA LEU A 311 13.75 29.89 -6.21
C LEU A 311 14.08 29.96 -4.71
N VAL A 312 13.65 28.95 -3.94
CA VAL A 312 14.01 28.85 -2.51
C VAL A 312 15.50 28.54 -2.37
N ALA A 313 16.04 27.66 -3.21
CA ALA A 313 17.46 27.31 -3.22
C ALA A 313 18.39 28.48 -3.61
N GLU A 314 17.89 29.55 -4.25
CA GLU A 314 18.67 30.76 -4.49
C GLU A 314 19.05 31.51 -3.20
N GLY A 315 18.37 31.23 -2.07
CA GLY A 315 18.75 31.76 -0.75
C GLY A 315 18.48 33.24 -0.56
N SER A 316 17.43 33.79 -1.20
CA SER A 316 16.97 35.16 -0.95
C SER A 316 16.52 35.37 0.51
N ASN A 317 16.47 36.63 0.97
CA ASN A 317 15.99 36.93 2.33
C ASN A 317 14.55 36.46 2.56
N GLU A 318 13.72 36.51 1.51
CA GLU A 318 12.35 36.02 1.49
C GLU A 318 12.30 34.49 1.61
N ALA A 319 13.17 33.76 0.91
CA ALA A 319 13.29 32.31 1.01
C ALA A 319 13.78 31.88 2.41
N LEU A 320 14.75 32.58 3.00
CA LEU A 320 15.19 32.32 4.37
C LEU A 320 14.08 32.63 5.39
N SER A 321 13.24 33.65 5.13
CA SER A 321 12.06 33.93 5.94
C SER A 321 11.01 32.81 5.86
N LEU A 322 10.82 32.19 4.69
CA LEU A 322 9.98 31.01 4.51
C LEU A 322 10.52 29.84 5.33
N SER A 323 11.80 29.52 5.20
CA SER A 323 12.43 28.40 5.91
C SER A 323 12.40 28.58 7.44
N ASP A 324 12.66 29.80 7.95
CA ASP A 324 12.53 30.09 9.39
C ASP A 324 11.08 29.95 9.88
N ALA A 325 10.09 30.40 9.09
CA ALA A 325 8.69 30.26 9.43
C ALA A 325 8.26 28.78 9.51
N LEU A 326 8.65 27.97 8.52
CA LEU A 326 8.37 26.53 8.51
C LEU A 326 9.11 25.79 9.62
N LEU A 327 10.36 26.16 9.93
CA LEU A 327 11.11 25.59 11.05
C LEU A 327 10.40 25.82 12.39
N ARG A 328 9.79 26.99 12.60
CA ARG A 328 8.96 27.28 13.78
C ARG A 328 7.69 26.44 13.82
N CYS A 329 7.11 26.10 12.67
CA CYS A 329 5.97 25.20 12.57
C CYS A 329 6.35 23.75 12.92
N VAL A 330 7.53 23.29 12.49
CA VAL A 330 8.06 21.97 12.89
C VAL A 330 8.32 21.92 14.40
N ALA A 331 8.92 22.97 14.96
CA ALA A 331 9.21 23.04 16.40
C ALA A 331 7.95 23.24 17.27
N PHE A 332 6.78 23.52 16.68
CA PHE A 332 5.55 23.71 17.42
C PHE A 332 5.07 22.39 18.05
N SER A 333 4.80 22.43 19.35
CA SER A 333 4.34 21.27 20.11
C SER A 333 2.82 21.09 20.00
N SER A 334 2.33 20.47 18.91
CA SER A 334 0.94 19.98 18.79
C SER A 334 0.77 18.58 19.35
N GLU A 335 -0.46 18.21 19.73
CA GLU A 335 -0.86 16.87 20.16
C GLU A 335 -0.77 15.86 18.99
N ASP A 336 -1.24 16.28 17.80
CA ASP A 336 -1.19 15.50 16.57
C ASP A 336 0.00 15.98 15.71
N TRP A 337 0.92 15.08 15.35
CA TRP A 337 2.15 15.38 14.59
C TRP A 337 1.89 15.97 13.17
N GLU A 338 0.63 16.12 12.76
CA GLU A 338 0.16 16.59 11.45
C GLU A 338 0.86 17.87 10.96
N ILE A 339 1.02 18.88 11.81
CA ILE A 339 1.66 20.15 11.40
C ILE A 339 3.11 19.89 10.98
N ALA A 340 3.88 19.16 11.79
CA ALA A 340 5.27 18.86 11.47
C ALA A 340 5.36 17.93 10.25
N GLU A 341 4.48 16.93 10.18
CA GLU A 341 4.40 15.96 9.09
C GLU A 341 4.10 16.62 7.74
N SER A 342 3.20 17.61 7.69
CA SER A 342 2.86 18.34 6.47
C SER A 342 4.05 19.10 5.85
N THR A 343 5.10 19.38 6.64
CA THR A 343 6.31 20.07 6.15
C THR A 343 7.35 19.14 5.51
N LEU A 344 7.28 17.83 5.75
CA LEU A 344 8.35 16.89 5.39
C LEU A 344 8.63 16.91 3.88
N GLN A 345 7.58 16.84 3.05
CA GLN A 345 7.71 16.86 1.59
C GLN A 345 8.41 18.13 1.07
N PHE A 346 8.18 19.29 1.72
CA PHE A 346 8.86 20.53 1.35
C PHE A 346 10.36 20.42 1.63
N TRP A 347 10.74 19.91 2.81
CA TRP A 347 12.15 19.80 3.18
C TRP A 347 12.90 18.79 2.31
N CYS A 348 12.30 17.64 1.97
CA CYS A 348 12.88 16.69 1.02
C CYS A 348 13.05 17.33 -0.36
N SER A 349 12.02 18.04 -0.87
CA SER A 349 12.08 18.71 -2.18
C SER A 349 13.18 19.78 -2.23
N LEU A 350 13.34 20.56 -1.16
CA LEU A 350 14.39 21.56 -1.04
C LEU A 350 15.79 20.91 -0.96
N ALA A 351 15.93 19.83 -0.18
CA ALA A 351 17.19 19.12 -0.05
C ALA A 351 17.63 18.50 -1.38
N HIS A 352 16.73 17.79 -2.07
CA HIS A 352 16.98 17.26 -3.42
C HIS A 352 17.35 18.35 -4.42
N CYS A 353 16.68 19.52 -4.35
CA CYS A 353 17.00 20.64 -5.23
C CYS A 353 18.43 21.17 -4.98
N ILE A 354 18.88 21.23 -3.72
CA ILE A 354 20.23 21.68 -3.36
C ILE A 354 21.29 20.63 -3.74
N LEU A 355 21.02 19.35 -3.48
CA LEU A 355 21.90 18.23 -3.81
C LEU A 355 22.04 18.02 -5.33
N GLY A 356 20.98 18.27 -6.09
CA GLY A 356 20.93 18.16 -7.55
C GLY A 356 21.63 19.29 -8.31
N ILE A 357 22.11 20.34 -7.64
CA ILE A 357 22.93 21.38 -8.27
C ILE A 357 24.29 20.77 -8.64
N ASP A 358 24.71 20.93 -9.89
CA ASP A 358 25.95 20.36 -10.42
C ASP A 358 27.18 20.72 -9.56
N GLU A 359 27.98 19.72 -9.18
CA GLU A 359 29.07 19.77 -8.19
C GLU A 359 30.13 20.84 -8.50
N GLN A 360 30.23 21.24 -9.77
CA GLN A 360 31.29 22.12 -10.27
C GLN A 360 30.94 23.62 -10.18
N THR A 361 29.75 23.97 -9.69
CA THR A 361 29.34 25.37 -9.59
C THR A 361 29.67 25.96 -8.21
N SER A 362 30.42 27.07 -8.18
CA SER A 362 30.65 27.89 -6.97
C SER A 362 29.35 28.33 -6.28
N LYS A 363 28.23 28.33 -7.02
CA LYS A 363 26.89 28.59 -6.53
C LYS A 363 26.38 27.51 -5.57
N ARG A 364 26.65 26.22 -5.81
CA ARG A 364 26.23 25.13 -4.92
C ARG A 364 26.84 25.29 -3.53
N ASN A 365 28.15 25.50 -3.44
CA ASN A 365 28.83 25.63 -2.15
C ASN A 365 28.31 26.84 -1.36
N ALA A 366 28.07 27.97 -2.03
CA ALA A 366 27.48 29.15 -1.39
C ALA A 366 26.04 28.89 -0.90
N THR A 367 25.19 28.27 -1.71
CA THR A 367 23.82 27.91 -1.31
C THR A 367 23.81 26.90 -0.17
N GLN A 368 24.65 25.85 -0.25
CA GLN A 368 24.75 24.83 0.78
C GLN A 368 25.21 25.45 2.10
N GLU A 369 26.25 26.29 2.09
CA GLU A 369 26.73 27.01 3.28
C GLU A 369 25.63 27.88 3.94
N LEU A 370 24.76 28.51 3.15
CA LEU A 370 23.62 29.29 3.65
C LEU A 370 22.56 28.42 4.35
N PHE A 371 22.26 27.24 3.81
CA PHE A 371 21.21 26.34 4.33
C PHE A 371 21.70 25.33 5.37
N LEU A 372 23.02 25.08 5.50
CA LEU A 372 23.61 24.25 6.56
C LEU A 372 23.05 24.55 7.96
N PRO A 373 23.02 25.81 8.46
CA PRO A 373 22.46 26.10 9.78
C PRO A 373 20.94 25.83 9.85
N VAL A 374 20.21 26.03 8.75
CA VAL A 374 18.77 25.78 8.67
C VAL A 374 18.48 24.28 8.83
N PHE A 375 19.14 23.43 8.04
CA PHE A 375 18.99 21.97 8.14
C PHE A 375 19.53 21.42 9.46
N SER A 376 20.56 22.05 10.02
CA SER A 376 21.07 21.71 11.35
C SER A 376 20.03 21.98 12.45
N SER A 377 19.31 23.10 12.38
CA SER A 377 18.22 23.40 13.32
C SER A 377 16.96 22.57 13.04
N LEU A 378 16.70 22.24 11.78
CA LEU A 378 15.63 21.32 11.39
C LEU A 378 15.83 19.96 12.04
N LEU A 379 17.06 19.41 11.99
CA LEU A 379 17.39 18.15 12.65
C LEU A 379 17.04 18.21 14.15
N ASP A 380 17.41 19.28 14.85
CA ASP A 380 17.10 19.43 16.28
C ASP A 380 15.57 19.46 16.52
N ALA A 381 14.81 20.17 15.68
CA ALA A 381 13.36 20.25 15.79
C ALA A 381 12.67 18.91 15.51
N LEU A 382 13.10 18.18 14.47
CA LEU A 382 12.59 16.86 14.13
C LEU A 382 12.89 15.84 15.22
N LEU A 383 14.12 15.82 15.74
CA LEU A 383 14.49 14.95 16.86
C LEU A 383 13.69 15.29 18.10
N PHE A 384 13.43 16.56 18.38
CA PHE A 384 12.56 16.95 19.51
C PHE A 384 11.14 16.42 19.34
N ARG A 385 10.53 16.56 18.15
CA ARG A 385 9.16 16.08 17.86
C ARG A 385 9.05 14.56 17.80
N ALA A 386 10.12 13.87 17.41
CA ALA A 386 10.15 12.41 17.36
C ALA A 386 10.31 11.75 18.74
N GLN A 387 10.50 12.51 19.83
CA GLN A 387 10.63 11.98 21.19
C GLN A 387 9.35 11.32 21.70
N ILE A 388 9.53 10.27 22.48
CA ILE A 388 8.45 9.55 23.15
C ILE A 388 7.90 10.42 24.29
N ILE A 389 6.58 10.62 24.29
CA ILE A 389 5.85 11.32 25.35
C ILE A 389 5.72 10.37 26.56
N ASP A 390 5.77 10.89 27.80
CA ASP A 390 5.48 10.07 28.99
C ASP A 390 4.07 9.50 28.89
N ILE A 391 3.97 8.18 28.71
CA ILE A 391 2.70 7.47 28.86
C ILE A 391 2.48 7.38 30.37
N ASP A 392 1.52 8.14 30.86
CA ASP A 392 1.14 8.15 32.28
C ASP A 392 0.83 6.70 32.73
N GLU A 393 1.57 6.20 33.72
CA GLU A 393 1.44 4.82 34.26
C GLU A 393 0.04 4.54 34.87
N HIS A 394 -0.81 5.56 34.94
CA HIS A 394 -2.19 5.48 35.41
C HIS A 394 -3.19 4.96 34.37
N CYS A 395 -2.81 4.80 33.10
CA CYS A 395 -3.63 4.11 32.10
C CYS A 395 -3.49 2.60 32.24
N THR A 396 -4.34 2.02 33.09
CA THR A 396 -4.44 0.59 33.38
C THR A 396 -4.62 -0.27 32.10
N GLY A 397 -3.70 -1.19 31.87
CA GLY A 397 -3.97 -2.46 31.16
C GLY A 397 -4.00 -2.46 29.63
N ARG A 398 -3.76 -1.34 28.93
CA ARG A 398 -3.48 -1.36 27.48
C ARG A 398 -1.97 -1.40 27.29
N ALA A 399 -1.47 -2.34 26.48
CA ALA A 399 -0.06 -2.45 26.16
C ALA A 399 0.54 -1.07 25.84
N SER A 400 1.63 -0.73 26.53
CA SER A 400 2.44 0.48 26.34
C SER A 400 2.85 0.59 24.87
N SER A 401 2.03 1.26 24.06
CA SER A 401 2.19 1.39 22.62
C SER A 401 2.51 2.84 22.32
N ILE A 402 3.44 3.03 21.38
CA ILE A 402 3.70 4.34 20.81
C ILE A 402 2.40 4.84 20.17
N PRO A 403 2.01 6.12 20.33
CA PRO A 403 0.87 6.67 19.60
C PRO A 403 1.02 6.42 18.09
N ASP A 404 -0.04 5.95 17.42
CA ASP A 404 0.00 5.64 15.99
C ASP A 404 0.49 6.82 15.14
N GLY A 405 0.11 8.05 15.52
CA GLY A 405 0.61 9.28 14.88
C GLY A 405 2.13 9.47 14.98
N LEU A 406 2.76 9.12 16.11
CA LEU A 406 4.22 9.17 16.26
C LEU A 406 4.90 8.06 15.46
N VAL A 407 4.28 6.88 15.35
CA VAL A 407 4.80 5.80 14.49
C VAL A 407 4.81 6.25 13.03
N GLN A 408 3.69 6.79 12.55
CA GLN A 408 3.58 7.29 11.17
C GLN A 408 4.56 8.44 10.91
N PHE A 409 4.65 9.41 11.84
CA PHE A 409 5.59 10.51 11.72
C PHE A 409 7.04 10.01 11.61
N ARG A 410 7.47 9.08 12.48
CA ARG A 410 8.82 8.48 12.41
C ARG A 410 9.06 7.79 11.07
N LEU A 411 8.14 6.96 10.58
CA LEU A 411 8.28 6.31 9.26
C LEU A 411 8.51 7.35 8.15
N ASN A 412 7.79 8.47 8.19
CA ASN A 412 7.91 9.53 7.20
C ASN A 412 9.20 10.38 7.33
N LEU A 413 9.98 10.23 8.41
CA LEU A 413 11.26 10.93 8.60
C LEU A 413 12.44 10.28 7.86
N GLU A 414 12.32 9.03 7.43
CA GLU A 414 13.44 8.25 6.86
C GLU A 414 14.19 9.00 5.75
N GLU A 415 13.46 9.38 4.71
CA GLU A 415 14.00 10.08 3.54
C GLU A 415 14.64 11.42 3.93
N LEU A 416 13.96 12.20 4.77
CA LEU A 416 14.45 13.51 5.19
C LEU A 416 15.72 13.42 6.05
N LEU A 417 15.83 12.42 6.92
CA LEU A 417 17.05 12.23 7.73
C LEU A 417 18.26 11.87 6.86
N VAL A 418 18.04 11.06 5.82
CA VAL A 418 19.07 10.73 4.82
C VAL A 418 19.50 11.99 4.07
N ASP A 419 18.55 12.79 3.60
CA ASP A 419 18.82 14.06 2.92
C ASP A 419 19.60 15.05 3.78
N ILE A 420 19.22 15.19 5.06
CA ILE A 420 19.94 16.02 6.03
C ILE A 420 21.37 15.51 6.22
N CYS A 421 21.57 14.18 6.30
CA CYS A 421 22.88 13.57 6.43
C CYS A 421 23.78 13.88 5.23
N LEU A 422 23.24 13.78 4.00
CA LEU A 422 23.95 14.12 2.77
C LEU A 422 24.32 15.62 2.70
N LEU A 423 23.43 16.50 3.15
CA LEU A 423 23.67 17.95 3.14
C LEU A 423 24.70 18.41 4.18
N LEU A 424 24.60 17.90 5.42
CA LEU A 424 25.54 18.23 6.50
C LEU A 424 26.90 17.53 6.34
N GLY A 425 26.90 16.36 5.70
CA GLY A 425 28.00 15.41 5.68
C GLY A 425 27.98 14.49 6.91
N ALA A 426 28.34 13.22 6.69
CA ALA A 426 28.29 12.19 7.73
C ALA A 426 29.04 12.59 9.03
N PRO A 427 30.29 13.11 9.00
CA PRO A 427 30.99 13.47 10.23
C PRO A 427 30.28 14.57 11.04
N ALA A 428 29.70 15.57 10.39
CA ALA A 428 29.00 16.66 11.07
C ALA A 428 27.66 16.20 11.65
N TYR A 429 26.93 15.36 10.89
CA TYR A 429 25.68 14.75 11.32
C TYR A 429 25.89 13.85 12.56
N ILE A 430 26.88 12.96 12.50
CA ILE A 430 27.24 12.04 13.60
C ILE A 430 27.64 12.82 14.84
N ASN A 431 28.54 13.79 14.68
CA ASN A 431 28.97 14.62 15.80
C ASN A 431 27.77 15.32 16.43
N LYS A 432 26.86 15.87 15.63
CA LYS A 432 25.66 16.54 16.16
C LYS A 432 24.74 15.58 16.93
N LEU A 433 24.61 14.32 16.51
CA LEU A 433 23.84 13.32 17.24
C LEU A 433 24.50 12.87 18.54
N LEU A 434 25.84 12.74 18.58
CA LEU A 434 26.55 12.16 19.72
C LEU A 434 27.16 13.19 20.68
N SER A 435 27.31 14.47 20.26
CA SER A 435 27.98 15.51 21.05
C SER A 435 27.09 16.16 22.12
N SER A 436 25.80 15.82 22.19
CA SER A 436 24.95 16.28 23.29
C SER A 436 25.57 15.83 24.60
N GLY A 437 25.81 16.75 25.54
CA GLY A 437 26.57 16.57 26.77
C GLY A 437 25.99 15.56 27.78
N TRP A 438 25.82 14.32 27.34
CA TRP A 438 25.58 13.14 28.15
C TRP A 438 26.85 12.95 28.97
N GLY A 439 26.93 13.63 30.11
CA GLY A 439 28.04 13.45 31.02
C GLY A 439 28.14 11.97 31.33
N LEU A 440 29.25 11.33 30.97
CA LEU A 440 29.58 9.93 31.32
C LEU A 440 29.56 9.67 32.85
N ALA A 441 29.28 10.72 33.64
CA ALA A 441 29.18 10.77 35.10
C ALA A 441 27.85 11.35 35.65
N SER A 442 26.82 11.63 34.83
CA SER A 442 25.56 12.23 35.31
C SER A 442 24.63 11.21 35.98
N GLN A 443 23.98 11.60 37.08
CA GLN A 443 23.10 10.73 37.89
C GLN A 443 21.76 10.35 37.22
N SER A 444 21.37 10.98 36.11
CA SER A 444 20.22 10.57 35.30
C SER A 444 20.55 10.67 33.82
N ILE A 445 20.27 9.60 33.07
CA ILE A 445 20.48 9.51 31.61
C ILE A 445 19.14 9.87 30.94
N PRO A 446 19.10 10.82 29.98
CA PRO A 446 17.88 11.18 29.26
C PRO A 446 17.55 10.13 28.19
N TRP A 447 17.04 8.96 28.61
CA TRP A 447 16.82 7.82 27.71
C TRP A 447 15.94 8.10 26.49
N LYS A 448 14.98 9.04 26.59
CA LYS A 448 14.13 9.46 25.46
C LYS A 448 14.92 10.16 24.36
N GLU A 449 15.83 11.02 24.78
CA GLU A 449 16.70 11.78 23.88
C GLU A 449 17.73 10.85 23.25
N VAL A 450 18.31 9.95 24.04
CA VAL A 450 19.23 8.90 23.55
C VAL A 450 18.53 7.99 22.54
N GLU A 451 17.30 7.55 22.83
CA GLU A 451 16.53 6.67 21.96
C GLU A 451 16.29 7.27 20.58
N VAL A 452 15.78 8.51 20.50
CA VAL A 452 15.52 9.17 19.22
C VAL A 452 16.80 9.40 18.42
N ARG A 453 17.91 9.71 19.09
CA ARG A 453 19.18 9.90 18.39
C ARG A 453 19.75 8.59 17.86
N MET A 454 19.58 7.49 18.58
CA MET A 454 19.93 6.16 18.05
C MET A 454 19.02 5.78 16.88
N TYR A 455 17.72 6.07 16.98
CA TYR A 455 16.79 5.89 15.87
C TYR A 455 17.23 6.70 14.64
N ALA A 456 17.53 8.00 14.79
CA ALA A 456 17.99 8.82 13.67
C ALA A 456 19.36 8.39 13.12
N LEU A 457 20.20 7.76 13.93
CA LEU A 457 21.47 7.18 13.51
C LEU A 457 21.30 5.87 12.73
N SER A 458 20.29 5.05 13.06
CA SER A 458 20.01 3.81 12.33
C SER A 458 19.41 4.08 10.94
N MET A 459 18.57 5.11 10.79
CA MET A 459 17.95 5.46 9.51
C MET A 459 18.96 5.88 8.44
N VAL A 460 20.08 6.49 8.82
CA VAL A 460 21.11 7.00 7.89
C VAL A 460 22.31 6.07 7.71
N ALA A 461 22.21 4.83 8.21
CA ALA A 461 23.37 3.95 8.30
C ALA A 461 23.97 3.62 6.94
N ASP A 462 23.15 3.34 5.93
CA ASP A 462 23.65 3.02 4.58
C ASP A 462 24.43 4.19 3.97
N THR A 463 23.97 5.42 4.17
CA THR A 463 24.64 6.65 3.72
C THR A 463 26.00 6.83 4.40
N ILE A 464 26.06 6.61 5.73
CA ILE A 464 27.30 6.74 6.50
C ILE A 464 28.30 5.63 6.12
N LEU A 465 27.82 4.40 5.92
CA LEU A 465 28.66 3.27 5.51
C LEU A 465 29.26 3.48 4.12
N GLN A 466 28.54 4.13 3.19
CA GLN A 466 29.03 4.46 1.85
C GLN A 466 30.10 5.56 1.85
N ASP A 467 29.97 6.57 2.73
CA ASP A 467 30.96 7.66 2.88
C ASP A 467 32.31 7.15 3.41
N GLY A 468 32.31 6.08 4.22
CA GLY A 468 33.52 5.43 4.73
C GLY A 468 34.31 6.25 5.75
N SER A 469 33.71 7.32 6.30
CA SER A 469 34.35 8.15 7.32
C SER A 469 34.53 7.41 8.65
N PRO A 470 35.62 7.69 9.41
CA PRO A 470 35.88 7.00 10.67
C PRO A 470 34.84 7.38 11.73
N PHE A 471 34.14 6.38 12.24
CA PHE A 471 33.12 6.53 13.28
C PHE A 471 33.63 6.05 14.64
N ASP A 472 33.55 6.88 15.68
CA ASP A 472 33.84 6.47 17.05
C ASP A 472 32.60 5.90 17.75
N PHE A 473 32.58 4.58 17.92
CA PHE A 473 31.51 3.87 18.63
C PHE A 473 31.62 3.93 20.17
N SER A 474 32.56 4.68 20.74
CA SER A 474 32.78 4.73 22.20
C SER A 474 31.52 5.07 23.00
N VAL A 475 30.75 6.07 22.54
CA VAL A 475 29.49 6.50 23.18
C VAL A 475 28.42 5.43 23.08
N VAL A 476 28.27 4.80 21.90
CA VAL A 476 27.31 3.71 21.68
C VAL A 476 27.64 2.53 22.60
N MET A 477 28.91 2.11 22.64
CA MET A 477 29.37 1.00 23.47
C MET A 477 29.23 1.29 24.97
N HIS A 478 29.39 2.54 25.40
CA HIS A 478 29.14 2.93 26.79
C HIS A 478 27.69 2.63 27.20
N PHE A 479 26.71 3.04 26.39
CA PHE A 479 25.30 2.73 26.67
C PHE A 479 24.98 1.24 26.56
N VAL A 480 25.55 0.53 25.57
CA VAL A 480 25.41 -0.93 25.45
C VAL A 480 25.88 -1.64 26.73
N ASN A 481 27.03 -1.24 27.29
CA ASN A 481 27.54 -1.81 28.54
C ASN A 481 26.57 -1.56 29.72
N ILE A 482 25.98 -0.38 29.81
CA ILE A 482 24.96 -0.05 30.83
C ILE A 482 23.71 -0.92 30.64
N LEU A 483 23.21 -1.04 29.40
CA LEU A 483 22.01 -1.80 29.07
C LEU A 483 22.20 -3.32 29.22
N SER A 484 23.42 -3.83 29.04
CA SER A 484 23.75 -5.25 29.25
C SER A 484 23.90 -5.65 30.73
N SER A 485 24.12 -4.68 31.63
CA SER A 485 24.41 -4.94 33.06
C SER A 485 23.25 -4.63 34.00
N ARG A 486 22.24 -3.87 33.57
CA ARG A 486 21.09 -3.49 34.41
C ARG A 486 19.96 -4.51 34.35
N THR A 487 19.27 -4.70 35.48
CA THR A 487 18.05 -5.50 35.54
C THR A 487 16.85 -4.71 34.98
N PRO A 488 15.85 -5.38 34.38
CA PRO A 488 14.68 -4.71 33.78
C PRO A 488 13.84 -3.87 34.76
N ALA A 489 13.99 -4.09 36.08
CA ALA A 489 13.16 -3.46 37.11
C ALA A 489 13.52 -2.00 37.44
N GLU A 490 14.71 -1.52 37.04
CA GLU A 490 15.21 -0.17 37.38
C GLU A 490 14.96 0.89 36.28
N LEU A 491 14.34 0.51 35.16
CA LEU A 491 14.25 1.34 33.95
C LEU A 491 12.79 1.42 33.46
N ASN A 492 12.08 2.46 33.93
CA ASN A 492 10.66 2.74 33.63
C ASN A 492 10.32 2.71 32.11
N GLY A 493 9.06 2.33 31.80
CA GLY A 493 8.25 2.54 30.59
C GLY A 493 8.87 2.52 29.17
N CYS A 494 9.91 3.31 28.90
CA CYS A 494 10.49 3.53 27.57
C CYS A 494 11.55 2.50 27.15
N GLN A 495 11.87 1.53 28.03
CA GLN A 495 13.05 0.67 27.88
C GLN A 495 13.03 -0.14 26.57
N PHE A 496 11.90 -0.68 26.15
CA PHE A 496 11.82 -1.53 24.95
C PHE A 496 12.14 -0.74 23.66
N LEU A 497 11.87 0.57 23.59
CA LEU A 497 12.22 1.39 22.43
C LEU A 497 13.70 1.73 22.40
N VAL A 498 14.30 1.93 23.57
CA VAL A 498 15.76 2.06 23.66
C VAL A 498 16.43 0.80 23.11
N TYR A 499 16.03 -0.40 23.56
CA TYR A 499 16.59 -1.65 23.02
C TYR A 499 16.35 -1.81 21.53
N LYS A 500 15.17 -1.41 21.04
CA LYS A 500 14.85 -1.43 19.61
C LYS A 500 15.82 -0.56 18.82
N SER A 501 15.90 0.74 19.14
CA SER A 501 16.72 1.71 18.40
C SER A 501 18.23 1.38 18.50
N PHE A 502 18.71 0.92 19.65
CA PHE A 502 20.08 0.41 19.77
C PHE A 502 20.28 -0.91 19.00
N GLY A 503 19.30 -1.80 18.98
CA GLY A 503 19.33 -3.02 18.16
C GLY A 503 19.47 -2.68 16.67
N ASP A 504 18.68 -1.72 16.18
CA ASP A 504 18.76 -1.26 14.80
C ASP A 504 20.13 -0.66 14.48
N VAL A 505 20.70 0.18 15.36
CA VAL A 505 22.08 0.70 15.22
C VAL A 505 23.10 -0.44 15.20
N ILE A 506 23.05 -1.37 16.16
CA ILE A 506 24.01 -2.48 16.25
C ILE A 506 23.93 -3.37 15.00
N GLY A 507 22.72 -3.64 14.52
CA GLY A 507 22.50 -4.38 13.30
C GLY A 507 23.06 -3.64 12.07
N SER A 508 22.80 -2.34 11.92
CA SER A 508 23.27 -1.61 10.75
C SER A 508 24.79 -1.41 10.72
N TYR A 509 25.42 -1.21 11.88
CA TYR A 509 26.88 -1.01 11.99
C TYR A 509 27.66 -2.25 12.46
N SER A 510 27.09 -3.44 12.32
CA SER A 510 27.65 -4.71 12.82
C SER A 510 29.09 -4.95 12.35
N LYS A 511 29.40 -4.68 11.08
CA LYS A 511 30.75 -4.80 10.48
C LYS A 511 31.82 -3.97 11.19
N TRP A 512 31.49 -2.72 11.53
CA TRP A 512 32.43 -1.83 12.20
C TRP A 512 32.52 -2.16 13.70
N LEU A 513 31.40 -2.50 14.33
CA LEU A 513 31.36 -2.90 15.73
C LEU A 513 32.08 -4.22 16.02
N SER A 514 32.02 -5.19 15.09
CA SER A 514 32.66 -6.50 15.20
C SER A 514 34.18 -6.48 15.02
N SER A 515 34.74 -5.35 14.53
CA SER A 515 36.18 -5.17 14.32
C SER A 515 36.99 -5.27 15.61
N SER A 516 36.39 -4.96 16.77
CA SER A 516 37.04 -5.14 18.08
C SER A 516 36.44 -6.32 18.85
N LYS A 517 37.29 -7.32 19.14
CA LYS A 517 36.93 -8.51 19.91
C LYS A 517 36.32 -8.18 21.29
N SER A 518 36.75 -7.09 21.93
CA SER A 518 36.24 -6.69 23.26
C SER A 518 34.74 -6.40 23.26
N ASN A 519 34.18 -6.05 22.11
CA ASN A 519 32.80 -5.57 21.99
C ASN A 519 31.78 -6.71 21.86
N ILE A 520 32.20 -7.88 21.37
CA ILE A 520 31.29 -8.98 21.01
C ILE A 520 30.47 -9.47 22.22
N LYS A 521 31.12 -9.76 23.35
CA LYS A 521 30.41 -10.28 24.52
C LYS A 521 29.36 -9.30 25.07
N PRO A 522 29.66 -8.00 25.30
CA PRO A 522 28.64 -7.02 25.68
C PRO A 522 27.49 -6.90 24.68
N LEU A 523 27.78 -6.92 23.38
CA LEU A 523 26.77 -6.82 22.32
C LEU A 523 25.82 -8.02 22.31
N LEU A 524 26.34 -9.25 22.48
CA LEU A 524 25.51 -10.45 22.56
C LEU A 524 24.62 -10.47 23.81
N LEU A 525 25.16 -10.06 24.95
CA LEU A 525 24.38 -9.94 26.19
C LEU A 525 23.28 -8.89 26.06
N PHE A 526 23.59 -7.75 25.44
CA PHE A 526 22.60 -6.73 25.10
C PHE A 526 21.47 -7.29 24.21
N CYS A 527 21.82 -8.00 23.13
CA CYS A 527 20.84 -8.60 22.22
C CYS A 527 19.95 -9.58 22.98
N ALA A 528 20.52 -10.44 23.83
CA ALA A 528 19.75 -11.37 24.64
C ALA A 528 18.74 -10.66 25.58
N SER A 529 19.17 -9.59 26.24
CA SER A 529 18.28 -8.76 27.07
C SER A 529 17.17 -8.10 26.25
N GLY A 530 17.47 -7.65 25.03
CA GLY A 530 16.49 -7.03 24.13
C GLY A 530 15.50 -8.01 23.51
N ILE A 531 15.94 -9.24 23.19
CA ILE A 531 15.12 -10.32 22.65
C ILE A 531 14.02 -10.72 23.64
N SER A 532 14.30 -10.72 24.94
CA SER A 532 13.31 -11.05 25.98
C SER A 532 12.08 -10.13 26.01
N LYS A 533 12.07 -9.03 25.25
CA LYS A 533 11.01 -8.02 25.23
C LYS A 533 10.34 -7.94 23.85
N SER A 534 9.00 -8.02 23.83
CA SER A 534 8.21 -8.16 22.60
C SER A 534 8.37 -7.06 21.54
N ILE A 535 8.71 -5.81 21.91
CA ILE A 535 8.81 -4.70 20.94
C ILE A 535 10.23 -4.56 20.35
N SER A 536 11.26 -4.92 21.11
CA SER A 536 12.66 -4.92 20.65
C SER A 536 13.11 -6.26 20.08
N SER A 537 12.29 -7.31 20.20
CA SER A 537 12.68 -8.68 19.83
C SER A 537 13.17 -8.78 18.38
N ASN A 538 12.44 -8.19 17.44
CA ASN A 538 12.80 -8.21 16.02
C ASN A 538 14.16 -7.52 15.77
N SER A 539 14.29 -6.24 16.13
CA SER A 539 15.52 -5.46 15.96
C SER A 539 16.74 -6.13 16.61
N CYS A 540 16.60 -6.67 17.82
CA CYS A 540 17.67 -7.36 18.51
C CYS A 540 18.00 -8.75 17.91
N SER A 541 17.01 -9.46 17.35
CA SER A 541 17.23 -10.74 16.66
C SER A 541 17.98 -10.54 15.34
N VAL A 542 17.60 -9.53 14.56
CA VAL A 542 18.32 -9.13 13.34
C VAL A 542 19.73 -8.64 13.67
N ALA A 543 19.90 -7.86 14.73
CA ALA A 543 21.22 -7.43 15.19
C ALA A 543 22.10 -8.62 15.59
N LEU A 544 21.54 -9.60 16.31
CA LEU A 544 22.22 -10.84 16.66
C LEU A 544 22.67 -11.61 15.40
N ARG A 545 21.80 -11.73 14.39
CA ARG A 545 22.15 -12.37 13.10
C ARG A 545 23.32 -11.68 12.42
N LYS A 546 23.23 -10.36 12.22
CA LYS A 546 24.29 -9.60 11.54
C LYS A 546 25.62 -9.62 12.31
N LEU A 547 25.58 -9.56 13.65
CA LEU A 547 26.77 -9.76 14.47
C LEU A 547 27.36 -11.17 14.30
N CYS A 548 26.51 -12.19 14.18
CA CYS A 548 26.97 -13.56 13.95
C CYS A 548 27.62 -13.73 12.57
N GLU A 549 27.11 -13.04 11.55
CA GLU A 549 27.67 -13.04 10.19
C GLU A 549 29.01 -12.30 10.13
N ASP A 550 29.09 -11.12 10.72
CA ASP A 550 30.26 -10.24 10.61
C ASP A 550 31.39 -10.56 11.60
N ALA A 551 31.12 -11.26 12.71
CA ALA A 551 32.12 -11.61 13.72
C ALA A 551 32.61 -13.06 13.63
N SER A 552 32.45 -13.72 12.47
CA SER A 552 32.77 -15.15 12.24
C SER A 552 34.15 -15.58 12.75
N SER A 553 35.16 -14.71 12.73
CA SER A 553 36.51 -15.02 13.25
C SER A 553 36.58 -15.25 14.77
N PHE A 554 35.64 -14.72 15.55
CA PHE A 554 35.68 -14.75 17.02
C PHE A 554 34.56 -15.57 17.67
N ILE A 555 33.49 -15.86 16.94
CA ILE A 555 32.27 -16.46 17.51
C ILE A 555 32.49 -17.90 17.98
N HIS A 556 33.49 -18.60 17.47
CA HIS A 556 33.83 -19.98 17.86
C HIS A 556 34.35 -20.15 19.27
N GLU A 557 34.61 -19.07 19.99
CA GLU A 557 35.11 -19.18 21.35
C GLU A 557 34.05 -19.82 22.26
N PRO A 558 34.41 -20.84 23.06
CA PRO A 558 33.48 -21.53 23.95
C PRO A 558 32.56 -20.61 24.79
N PRO A 559 33.05 -19.53 25.44
CA PRO A 559 32.18 -18.66 26.23
C PRO A 559 31.15 -17.88 25.39
N ILE A 560 31.39 -17.69 24.10
CA ILE A 560 30.45 -17.02 23.18
C ILE A 560 29.39 -18.04 22.73
N LEU A 561 29.80 -19.26 22.38
CA LEU A 561 28.89 -20.34 22.03
C LEU A 561 27.92 -20.68 23.18
N ASP A 562 28.39 -20.67 24.43
CA ASP A 562 27.54 -20.89 25.60
C ASP A 562 26.45 -19.81 25.73
N ILE A 563 26.77 -18.54 25.42
CA ILE A 563 25.79 -17.44 25.40
C ILE A 563 24.76 -17.67 24.28
N LEU A 564 25.20 -18.08 23.09
CA LEU A 564 24.29 -18.38 21.97
C LEU A 564 23.35 -19.53 22.29
N PHE A 565 23.83 -20.61 22.90
CA PHE A 565 22.97 -21.71 23.35
C PHE A 565 22.00 -21.25 24.44
N TRP A 566 22.45 -20.43 25.38
CA TRP A 566 21.57 -19.86 26.41
C TRP A 566 20.44 -19.02 25.80
N ILE A 567 20.73 -18.19 24.78
CA ILE A 567 19.70 -17.45 24.02
C ILE A 567 18.71 -18.44 23.37
N SER A 568 19.22 -19.51 22.74
CA SER A 568 18.35 -20.49 22.07
C SER A 568 17.43 -21.25 23.03
N GLU A 569 17.91 -21.58 24.23
CA GLU A 569 17.16 -22.30 25.26
C GLU A 569 16.06 -21.39 25.87
N GLY A 570 16.32 -20.09 25.98
CA GLY A 570 15.36 -19.08 26.45
C GLY A 570 14.17 -18.82 25.51
N MET A 571 14.23 -19.23 24.24
CA MET A 571 13.12 -19.05 23.29
C MET A 571 11.87 -19.86 23.66
N GLY A 572 12.01 -20.90 24.49
CA GLY A 572 10.91 -21.79 24.90
C GLY A 572 9.87 -21.16 25.82
N GLU A 573 10.13 -19.97 26.36
CA GLU A 573 9.25 -19.29 27.32
C GLU A 573 8.01 -18.62 26.69
N GLY A 574 7.87 -18.67 25.36
CA GLY A 574 6.63 -18.35 24.63
C GLY A 574 6.37 -16.87 24.33
N ASN A 575 7.35 -15.99 24.54
CA ASN A 575 7.19 -14.53 24.40
C ASN A 575 7.56 -13.96 23.01
N LEU A 576 8.11 -14.79 22.11
CA LEU A 576 8.65 -14.35 20.82
C LEU A 576 7.69 -14.60 19.65
N ARG A 577 7.84 -13.81 18.59
CA ARG A 577 7.22 -14.06 17.28
C ARG A 577 7.99 -15.16 16.54
N ILE A 578 7.35 -15.82 15.58
CA ILE A 578 7.97 -16.93 14.84
C ILE A 578 9.16 -16.40 14.01
N GLU A 579 9.00 -15.23 13.41
CA GLU A 579 10.03 -14.58 12.59
C GLU A 579 11.29 -14.28 13.41
N ASP A 580 11.12 -13.80 14.65
CA ASP A 580 12.24 -13.52 15.57
C ASP A 580 12.99 -14.82 15.94
N GLU A 581 12.28 -15.93 16.15
CA GLU A 581 12.89 -17.23 16.42
C GLU A 581 13.66 -17.76 15.20
N GLU A 582 13.12 -17.59 13.99
CA GLU A 582 13.79 -17.96 12.75
C GLU A 582 15.10 -17.17 12.58
N GLU A 583 15.09 -15.86 12.86
CA GLU A 583 16.28 -14.99 12.85
C GLU A 583 17.35 -15.43 13.86
N ILE A 584 16.96 -15.79 15.09
CA ILE A 584 17.89 -16.29 16.11
C ILE A 584 18.50 -17.63 15.69
N ILE A 585 17.68 -18.57 15.20
CA ILE A 585 18.19 -19.86 14.72
C ILE A 585 19.16 -19.68 13.56
N SER A 586 18.84 -18.77 12.65
CA SER A 586 19.68 -18.39 11.52
C SER A 586 21.05 -17.86 11.97
N ALA A 587 21.05 -16.95 12.95
CA ALA A 587 22.25 -16.39 13.56
C ALA A 587 23.16 -17.46 14.17
N ILE A 588 22.58 -18.33 15.01
CA ILE A 588 23.31 -19.39 15.69
C ILE A 588 23.79 -20.44 14.68
N THR A 589 22.98 -20.77 13.68
CA THR A 589 23.37 -21.70 12.60
C THR A 589 24.60 -21.17 11.88
N HIS A 590 24.62 -19.89 11.50
CA HIS A 590 25.78 -19.27 10.84
C HIS A 590 27.05 -19.34 11.72
N ALA A 591 26.91 -18.99 13.00
CA ALA A 591 27.97 -19.09 14.01
C ALA A 591 28.53 -20.52 14.16
N LEU A 592 27.66 -21.54 14.11
CA LEU A 592 28.07 -22.93 14.19
C LEU A 592 28.72 -23.43 12.90
N CYS A 593 28.28 -22.96 11.74
CA CYS A 593 28.81 -23.40 10.44
C CYS A 593 30.29 -23.05 10.24
N SER A 594 30.77 -21.98 10.87
CA SER A 594 32.16 -21.55 10.77
C SER A 594 33.12 -22.36 11.69
N ILE A 595 32.61 -23.25 12.56
CA ILE A 595 33.41 -24.12 13.44
C ILE A 595 34.21 -25.13 12.60
N LEU A 596 35.54 -25.15 12.74
CA LEU A 596 36.43 -26.04 11.95
C LEU A 596 36.30 -27.54 12.29
N ASP A 597 36.00 -27.89 13.54
CA ASP A 597 35.82 -29.28 13.96
C ASP A 597 34.46 -29.84 13.50
N LYS A 598 34.51 -30.84 12.61
CA LYS A 598 33.32 -31.44 12.00
C LYS A 598 32.41 -32.15 13.01
N GLU A 599 32.97 -32.82 14.01
CA GLU A 599 32.17 -33.57 15.00
C GLU A 599 31.54 -32.65 16.03
N LEU A 600 32.28 -31.62 16.47
CA LEU A 600 31.70 -30.56 17.30
C LEU A 600 30.60 -29.80 16.54
N ARG A 601 30.80 -29.48 15.26
CA ARG A 601 29.79 -28.83 14.42
C ARG A 601 28.50 -29.64 14.33
N LYS A 602 28.61 -30.94 14.02
CA LYS A 602 27.46 -31.86 13.94
C LYS A 602 26.70 -31.94 15.26
N THR A 603 27.41 -32.14 16.36
CA THR A 603 26.79 -32.27 17.71
C THR A 603 26.16 -30.96 18.16
N SER A 604 26.77 -29.80 17.87
CA SER A 604 26.21 -28.49 18.16
C SER A 604 24.95 -28.17 17.36
N LEU A 605 24.93 -28.47 16.05
CA LEU A 605 23.74 -28.29 15.22
C LEU A 605 22.60 -29.22 15.66
N ALA A 606 22.91 -30.47 16.02
CA ALA A 606 21.93 -31.39 16.58
C ALA A 606 21.39 -30.91 17.94
N ARG A 607 22.24 -30.33 18.79
CA ARG A 607 21.83 -29.73 20.07
C ARG A 607 20.84 -28.58 19.86
N LEU A 608 21.08 -27.71 18.87
CA LEU A 608 20.21 -26.57 18.56
C LEU A 608 18.77 -27.00 18.21
N LEU A 609 18.60 -28.12 17.51
CA LEU A 609 17.28 -28.65 17.11
C LEU A 609 16.67 -29.65 18.10
N CYS A 610 17.39 -30.04 19.16
CA CYS A 610 16.92 -31.06 20.10
C CYS A 610 15.56 -30.72 20.72
N SER A 611 15.35 -29.47 21.11
CA SER A 611 14.07 -28.99 21.65
C SER A 611 12.95 -29.01 20.61
N SER A 612 13.26 -28.67 19.35
CA SER A 612 12.34 -28.67 18.21
C SER A 612 11.90 -30.10 17.85
N TYR A 613 12.84 -31.03 17.78
CA TYR A 613 12.53 -32.44 17.51
C TYR A 613 11.70 -33.07 18.62
N SER A 614 12.05 -32.81 19.89
CA SER A 614 11.26 -33.28 21.04
C SER A 614 9.83 -32.72 21.04
N ALA A 615 9.62 -31.49 20.57
CA ALA A 615 8.29 -30.92 20.45
C ALA A 615 7.43 -31.65 19.39
N VAL A 616 8.01 -31.99 18.24
CA VAL A 616 7.33 -32.76 17.20
C VAL A 616 7.04 -34.18 17.65
N GLU A 617 8.00 -34.84 18.31
CA GLU A 617 7.82 -36.18 18.89
C GLU A 617 6.67 -36.22 19.89
N LYS A 618 6.57 -35.23 20.78
CA LYS A 618 5.47 -35.13 21.76
C LYS A 618 4.09 -35.10 21.10
N ILE A 619 3.93 -34.45 19.94
CA ILE A 619 2.65 -34.47 19.21
C ILE A 619 2.38 -35.83 18.59
N ILE A 620 3.39 -36.44 17.99
CA ILE A 620 3.26 -37.78 17.39
C ILE A 620 2.86 -38.80 18.47
N ASP A 621 3.39 -38.67 19.68
CA ASP A 621 3.04 -39.53 20.81
C ASP A 621 1.62 -39.27 21.34
N ILE A 622 1.09 -38.04 21.25
CA ILE A 622 -0.30 -37.73 21.63
C ILE A 622 -1.31 -38.47 20.73
N ASP A 623 -0.97 -38.76 19.47
CA ASP A 623 -1.81 -39.56 18.55
C ASP A 623 -2.05 -41.00 19.09
N ARG A 624 -1.24 -41.46 20.06
CA ARG A 624 -1.39 -42.75 20.74
C ARG A 624 -2.29 -42.71 21.99
N ASP A 625 -2.57 -41.51 22.54
CA ASP A 625 -3.33 -41.30 23.78
C ASP A 625 -4.61 -40.47 23.56
N GLU A 626 -5.76 -41.14 23.34
CA GLU A 626 -7.08 -40.51 23.11
C GLU A 626 -7.52 -39.53 24.23
N LEU A 627 -7.00 -39.68 25.45
CA LEU A 627 -7.33 -38.87 26.63
C LEU A 627 -6.76 -37.44 26.57
N LEU A 628 -5.62 -37.22 25.90
CA LEU A 628 -4.99 -35.90 25.78
C LEU A 628 -5.64 -35.03 24.70
N ARG A 629 -6.25 -35.67 23.69
CA ARG A 629 -7.07 -35.00 22.66
C ARG A 629 -8.30 -34.31 23.26
N GLN A 630 -8.80 -34.80 24.40
CA GLN A 630 -9.93 -34.21 25.12
C GLN A 630 -9.54 -32.93 25.90
N ASN A 631 -8.26 -32.75 26.23
CA ASN A 631 -7.74 -31.54 26.88
C ASN A 631 -7.34 -30.48 25.85
N SER A 632 -8.33 -29.73 25.35
CA SER A 632 -8.18 -28.70 24.31
C SER A 632 -7.00 -27.73 24.53
N CYS A 633 -6.76 -27.29 25.77
CA CYS A 633 -5.69 -26.32 26.08
C CYS A 633 -4.27 -26.93 25.98
N ALA A 634 -4.05 -28.12 26.56
CA ALA A 634 -2.75 -28.79 26.52
C ALA A 634 -2.38 -29.23 25.09
N TYR A 635 -3.37 -29.69 24.33
CA TYR A 635 -3.21 -30.03 22.93
C TYR A 635 -2.85 -28.79 22.08
N ALA A 636 -3.55 -27.67 22.26
CA ALA A 636 -3.27 -26.43 21.53
C ALA A 636 -1.85 -25.89 21.84
N GLN A 637 -1.41 -25.99 23.09
CA GLN A 637 -0.06 -25.60 23.50
C GLN A 637 1.00 -26.51 22.87
N ALA A 638 0.81 -27.84 22.92
CA ALA A 638 1.72 -28.79 22.27
C ALA A 638 1.81 -28.52 20.75
N LEU A 639 0.67 -28.29 20.11
CA LEU A 639 0.56 -27.93 18.68
C LEU A 639 1.39 -26.69 18.34
N ASN A 640 1.23 -25.61 19.11
CA ASN A 640 1.97 -24.37 18.90
C ASN A 640 3.49 -24.58 19.04
N ILE A 641 3.92 -25.33 20.05
CA ILE A 641 5.36 -25.61 20.27
C ILE A 641 5.94 -26.42 19.10
N ALA A 642 5.22 -27.42 18.56
CA ALA A 642 5.71 -28.16 17.40
C ALA A 642 5.69 -27.36 16.11
N VAL A 643 4.68 -26.51 15.88
CA VAL A 643 4.65 -25.56 14.76
C VAL A 643 5.91 -24.69 14.81
N ARG A 644 6.20 -24.07 15.96
CA ARG A 644 7.44 -23.30 16.18
C ARG A 644 8.69 -24.15 15.95
N GLY A 645 8.72 -25.38 16.45
CA GLY A 645 9.83 -26.33 16.24
C GLY A 645 10.10 -26.63 14.76
N LEU A 646 9.05 -26.80 13.95
CA LEU A 646 9.17 -27.00 12.50
C LEU A 646 9.67 -25.74 11.80
N HIS A 647 9.18 -24.56 12.18
CA HIS A 647 9.70 -23.27 11.67
C HIS A 647 11.20 -23.09 11.96
N ARG A 648 11.62 -23.32 13.20
CA ARG A 648 13.04 -23.31 13.60
C ARG A 648 13.87 -24.29 12.77
N THR A 649 13.35 -25.50 12.53
CA THR A 649 14.03 -26.50 11.71
C THR A 649 14.16 -26.06 10.25
N GLY A 650 13.10 -25.45 9.70
CA GLY A 650 13.10 -24.88 8.35
C GLY A 650 14.11 -23.74 8.18
N ALA A 651 14.21 -22.83 9.16
CA ALA A 651 15.18 -21.73 9.15
C ALA A 651 16.63 -22.22 9.23
N LEU A 652 16.89 -23.28 9.99
CA LEU A 652 18.22 -23.90 10.03
C LEU A 652 18.59 -24.45 8.65
N PHE A 653 17.69 -25.22 8.01
CA PHE A 653 17.97 -25.76 6.69
C PHE A 653 18.19 -24.65 5.65
N SER A 654 17.32 -23.63 5.58
CA SER A 654 17.50 -22.54 4.61
C SER A 654 18.87 -21.85 4.74
N HIS A 655 19.38 -21.66 5.96
CA HIS A 655 20.73 -21.13 6.19
C HIS A 655 21.86 -22.09 5.81
N LEU A 656 21.67 -23.40 6.00
CA LEU A 656 22.62 -24.41 5.54
C LEU A 656 22.74 -24.39 4.00
N ALA A 657 21.63 -24.26 3.26
CA ALA A 657 21.66 -24.18 1.79
C ALA A 657 22.60 -23.06 1.29
N MET A 658 22.53 -21.86 1.90
CA MET A 658 23.42 -20.74 1.58
C MET A 658 24.89 -20.97 1.98
N SER A 659 25.12 -21.78 3.01
CA SER A 659 26.45 -22.10 3.50
C SER A 659 27.15 -23.18 2.67
N ILE A 660 26.39 -24.03 1.99
CA ILE A 660 26.90 -25.03 1.03
C ILE A 660 27.37 -24.34 -0.25
N THR A 661 26.57 -23.41 -0.79
CA THR A 661 26.92 -22.68 -2.02
C THR A 661 28.18 -21.82 -1.85
N SER A 662 28.49 -21.42 -0.62
CA SER A 662 29.74 -20.73 -0.25
C SER A 662 30.91 -21.68 0.10
N GLY A 663 30.71 -23.00 0.08
CA GLY A 663 31.76 -24.02 0.28
C GLY A 663 32.20 -24.23 1.73
N LEU A 664 31.41 -23.78 2.72
CA LEU A 664 31.77 -23.82 4.15
C LEU A 664 31.42 -25.15 4.84
N ILE A 665 30.59 -26.00 4.23
CA ILE A 665 30.02 -27.20 4.84
C ILE A 665 30.14 -28.41 3.92
N ASP A 666 30.45 -29.57 4.52
CA ASP A 666 30.42 -30.87 3.85
C ASP A 666 29.04 -31.54 3.94
N ASP A 667 28.64 -32.21 2.86
CA ASP A 667 27.40 -32.99 2.70
C ASP A 667 27.06 -33.96 3.85
N ASP A 668 28.09 -34.49 4.53
CA ASP A 668 27.93 -35.44 5.64
C ASP A 668 27.18 -34.84 6.84
N THR A 669 27.32 -33.53 7.09
CA THR A 669 26.70 -32.87 8.26
C THR A 669 25.19 -32.76 8.08
N ILE A 670 24.76 -32.44 6.87
CA ILE A 670 23.35 -32.29 6.49
C ILE A 670 22.68 -33.65 6.51
N SER A 671 23.37 -34.68 6.01
CA SER A 671 22.90 -36.06 6.02
C SER A 671 22.53 -36.56 7.42
N VAL A 672 23.29 -36.17 8.46
CA VAL A 672 22.98 -36.53 9.87
C VAL A 672 21.72 -35.84 10.37
N LEU A 673 21.59 -34.53 10.17
CA LEU A 673 20.40 -33.78 10.59
C LEU A 673 19.15 -34.26 9.85
N PHE A 674 19.29 -34.52 8.56
CA PHE A 674 18.26 -35.07 7.72
C PHE A 674 17.82 -36.48 8.18
N GLY A 675 18.78 -37.34 8.52
CA GLY A 675 18.51 -38.70 9.03
C GLY A 675 17.65 -38.72 10.31
N ILE A 676 17.65 -37.63 11.09
CA ILE A 676 16.78 -37.44 12.24
C ILE A 676 15.44 -36.82 11.83
N PHE A 677 15.47 -35.81 10.96
CA PHE A 677 14.29 -35.02 10.60
C PHE A 677 13.26 -35.78 9.74
N TRP A 678 13.70 -36.50 8.70
CA TRP A 678 12.79 -37.18 7.78
C TRP A 678 11.89 -38.22 8.47
N PRO A 679 12.39 -39.13 9.33
CA PRO A 679 11.54 -40.08 10.02
C PRO A 679 10.47 -39.43 10.91
N LEU A 680 10.74 -38.25 11.46
CA LEU A 680 9.77 -37.47 12.24
C LEU A 680 8.67 -36.91 11.34
N LEU A 681 9.05 -36.29 10.22
CA LEU A 681 8.08 -35.80 9.24
C LEU A 681 7.24 -36.91 8.62
N GLU A 682 7.83 -38.07 8.32
CA GLU A 682 7.11 -39.21 7.75
C GLU A 682 6.01 -39.68 8.71
N LYS A 683 6.34 -39.85 10.00
CA LYS A 683 5.34 -40.19 11.04
C LYS A 683 4.29 -39.09 11.22
N LEU A 684 4.72 -37.83 11.24
CA LEU A 684 3.82 -36.69 11.41
C LEU A 684 2.83 -36.59 10.24
N SER A 685 3.28 -36.86 9.02
CA SER A 685 2.46 -36.83 7.80
C SER A 685 1.41 -37.94 7.72
N GLN A 686 1.60 -39.02 8.50
CA GLN A 686 0.64 -40.11 8.65
C GLN A 686 -0.34 -39.87 9.81
N SER A 687 -0.07 -38.86 10.64
CA SER A 687 -0.91 -38.55 11.81
C SER A 687 -2.15 -37.75 11.42
N SER A 688 -3.18 -37.87 12.27
CA SER A 688 -4.42 -37.11 12.12
C SER A 688 -4.26 -35.60 12.41
N HIS A 689 -3.11 -35.17 12.92
CA HIS A 689 -2.81 -33.77 13.24
C HIS A 689 -2.58 -32.88 12.01
N MET A 690 -2.36 -33.47 10.83
CA MET A 690 -2.21 -32.77 9.55
C MET A 690 -3.48 -32.04 9.09
N GLU A 691 -4.63 -32.31 9.71
CA GLU A 691 -5.85 -31.51 9.55
C GLU A 691 -5.65 -30.05 9.99
N ASN A 692 -4.71 -29.78 10.90
CA ASN A 692 -4.40 -28.42 11.27
C ASN A 692 -3.58 -27.72 10.18
N THR A 693 -4.12 -26.63 9.62
CA THR A 693 -3.48 -25.87 8.54
C THR A 693 -2.13 -25.26 8.94
N SER A 694 -1.97 -24.82 10.19
CA SER A 694 -0.69 -24.23 10.66
C SER A 694 0.42 -25.27 10.76
N LEU A 695 0.09 -26.47 11.24
CA LEU A 695 1.05 -27.58 11.37
C LEU A 695 1.45 -28.15 10.02
N SER A 696 0.47 -28.40 9.13
CA SER A 696 0.75 -28.85 7.76
C SER A 696 1.57 -27.83 6.97
N THR A 697 1.28 -26.53 7.12
CA THR A 697 2.07 -25.46 6.49
C THR A 697 3.49 -25.41 7.02
N ALA A 698 3.70 -25.50 8.34
CA ALA A 698 5.03 -25.50 8.94
C ALA A 698 5.84 -26.74 8.54
N ALA A 699 5.22 -27.92 8.47
CA ALA A 699 5.83 -29.15 7.99
C ALA A 699 6.24 -29.04 6.50
N CYS A 700 5.34 -28.54 5.66
CA CYS A 700 5.58 -28.35 4.23
C CYS A 700 6.67 -27.30 3.93
N ARG A 701 6.71 -26.21 4.70
CA ARG A 701 7.76 -25.19 4.61
C ARG A 701 9.13 -25.71 5.04
N SER A 702 9.21 -26.36 6.20
CA SER A 702 10.46 -26.95 6.69
C SER A 702 10.99 -28.05 5.77
N LEU A 703 10.10 -28.86 5.19
CA LEU A 703 10.44 -29.82 4.15
C LEU A 703 10.98 -29.15 2.89
N SER A 704 10.35 -28.05 2.43
CA SER A 704 10.84 -27.25 1.31
C SER A 704 12.25 -26.72 1.55
N SER A 705 12.53 -26.14 2.72
CA SER A 705 13.88 -25.68 3.06
C SER A 705 14.89 -26.84 3.07
N ALA A 706 14.49 -27.99 3.63
CA ALA A 706 15.35 -29.18 3.66
C ALA A 706 15.70 -29.69 2.25
N ILE A 707 14.76 -29.66 1.30
CA ILE A 707 14.97 -30.07 -0.10
C ILE A 707 16.05 -29.24 -0.77
N HIS A 708 15.91 -27.91 -0.73
CA HIS A 708 16.89 -27.00 -1.34
C HIS A 708 18.28 -27.14 -0.70
N SER A 709 18.35 -27.53 0.58
CA SER A 709 19.61 -27.69 1.31
C SER A 709 20.29 -29.04 1.04
N CYS A 710 19.52 -30.11 0.93
CA CYS A 710 20.04 -31.48 0.82
C CYS A 710 20.34 -31.89 -0.62
N GLY A 711 19.74 -31.22 -1.61
CA GLY A 711 19.97 -31.45 -3.04
C GLY A 711 19.95 -32.94 -3.41
N GLN A 712 21.09 -33.47 -3.89
CA GLN A 712 21.21 -34.85 -4.37
C GLN A 712 20.91 -35.93 -3.31
N HIS A 713 21.15 -35.67 -2.02
CA HIS A 713 20.85 -36.62 -0.93
C HIS A 713 19.35 -36.89 -0.77
N PHE A 714 18.52 -35.98 -1.28
CA PHE A 714 17.07 -36.07 -1.24
C PHE A 714 16.49 -36.97 -2.34
N GLN A 715 17.29 -37.31 -3.35
CA GLN A 715 16.85 -37.98 -4.57
C GLN A 715 16.15 -39.33 -4.30
N ILE A 716 16.68 -40.13 -3.37
CA ILE A 716 16.17 -41.49 -3.10
C ILE A 716 14.78 -41.46 -2.45
N LEU A 717 14.44 -40.38 -1.75
CA LEU A 717 13.19 -40.26 -0.99
C LEU A 717 12.09 -39.52 -1.76
N LEU A 718 12.41 -38.94 -2.92
CA LEU A 718 11.46 -38.20 -3.75
C LEU A 718 10.13 -38.95 -4.00
N PRO A 719 10.12 -40.26 -4.37
CA PRO A 719 8.86 -40.96 -4.60
C PRO A 719 7.97 -41.02 -3.36
N LYS A 720 8.55 -41.32 -2.19
CA LYS A 720 7.80 -41.41 -0.93
C LYS A 720 7.19 -40.08 -0.54
N ILE A 721 7.90 -38.99 -0.83
CA ILE A 721 7.48 -37.66 -0.43
C ILE A 721 6.36 -37.15 -1.32
N LEU A 722 6.50 -37.27 -2.64
CA LEU A 722 5.43 -36.89 -3.57
C LEU A 722 4.17 -37.72 -3.34
N GLU A 723 4.30 -39.01 -3.01
CA GLU A 723 3.18 -39.86 -2.61
C GLU A 723 2.53 -39.38 -1.31
N CYS A 724 3.34 -39.04 -0.30
CA CYS A 724 2.87 -38.48 0.96
C CYS A 724 2.11 -37.14 0.78
N LEU A 725 2.64 -36.21 -0.02
CA LEU A 725 1.98 -34.94 -0.32
C LEU A 725 0.66 -35.16 -1.09
N SER A 726 0.68 -36.08 -2.06
CA SER A 726 -0.50 -36.44 -2.85
C SER A 726 -1.62 -37.02 -1.97
N MET A 727 -1.26 -37.95 -1.08
CA MET A 727 -2.21 -38.56 -0.13
C MET A 727 -2.79 -37.53 0.85
N ASN A 728 -1.93 -36.67 1.43
CA ASN A 728 -2.37 -35.65 2.36
C ASN A 728 -3.26 -34.59 1.70
N PHE A 729 -2.98 -34.20 0.45
CA PHE A 729 -3.84 -33.28 -0.29
C PHE A 729 -5.22 -33.88 -0.58
N LEU A 730 -5.30 -35.19 -0.89
CA LEU A 730 -6.60 -35.86 -1.08
C LEU A 730 -7.47 -35.84 0.20
N LEU A 731 -6.83 -35.97 1.38
CA LEU A 731 -7.50 -35.89 2.67
C LEU A 731 -7.86 -34.45 3.06
N TYR A 732 -6.99 -33.48 2.75
CA TYR A 732 -7.10 -32.08 3.18
C TYR A 732 -7.03 -31.12 1.98
N GLN A 733 -8.06 -31.16 1.14
CA GLN A 733 -8.09 -30.51 -0.19
C GLN A 733 -8.03 -28.98 -0.21
N ARG A 734 -8.13 -28.32 0.96
CA ARG A 734 -8.00 -26.86 1.12
C ARG A 734 -6.57 -26.43 1.46
N HIS A 735 -5.68 -27.36 1.80
CA HIS A 735 -4.33 -27.03 2.19
C HIS A 735 -3.44 -26.89 0.95
N ASP A 736 -3.25 -25.65 0.51
CA ASP A 736 -2.40 -25.31 -0.63
C ASP A 736 -0.91 -25.65 -0.42
N CYS A 737 -0.47 -25.79 0.83
CA CYS A 737 0.93 -25.99 1.20
C CYS A 737 1.51 -27.28 0.59
N PHE A 738 0.68 -28.31 0.39
CA PHE A 738 1.09 -29.56 -0.27
C PHE A 738 1.41 -29.34 -1.75
N LEU A 739 0.63 -28.49 -2.45
CA LEU A 739 0.87 -28.13 -3.85
C LEU A 739 2.14 -27.29 -3.99
N ARG A 740 2.33 -26.29 -3.10
CA ARG A 740 3.52 -25.43 -3.08
C ARG A 740 4.80 -26.25 -2.84
N THR A 741 4.78 -27.18 -1.89
CA THR A 741 5.95 -28.05 -1.62
C THR A 741 6.21 -29.04 -2.74
N ALA A 742 5.16 -29.58 -3.38
CA ALA A 742 5.33 -30.43 -4.56
C ALA A 742 5.90 -29.65 -5.76
N ALA A 743 5.55 -28.37 -5.93
CA ALA A 743 6.13 -27.50 -6.94
C ALA A 743 7.65 -27.37 -6.73
N ASN A 744 8.09 -27.04 -5.52
CA ASN A 744 9.51 -26.95 -5.16
C ASN A 744 10.28 -28.25 -5.47
N MET A 745 9.66 -29.42 -5.22
CA MET A 745 10.28 -30.71 -5.56
C MET A 745 10.45 -30.93 -7.06
N ILE A 746 9.47 -30.53 -7.85
CA ILE A 746 9.51 -30.64 -9.30
C ILE A 746 10.52 -29.65 -9.88
N GLU A 747 10.65 -28.46 -9.31
CA GLU A 747 11.66 -27.50 -9.75
C GLU A 747 13.08 -28.04 -9.59
N GLU A 748 13.37 -28.66 -8.44
CA GLU A 748 14.70 -29.21 -8.12
C GLU A 748 15.01 -30.54 -8.84
N PHE A 749 14.05 -31.47 -8.90
CA PHE A 749 14.32 -32.85 -9.37
C PHE A 749 13.53 -33.28 -10.60
N GLY A 750 12.60 -32.46 -11.08
CA GLY A 750 11.67 -32.81 -12.16
C GLY A 750 12.36 -33.17 -13.48
N HIS A 751 13.57 -32.66 -13.72
CA HIS A 751 14.34 -32.89 -14.95
C HIS A 751 14.88 -34.33 -15.10
N LYS A 752 14.84 -35.15 -14.05
CA LYS A 752 15.37 -36.50 -14.07
C LYS A 752 14.33 -37.49 -14.61
N GLU A 753 14.68 -38.18 -15.70
CA GLU A 753 13.79 -39.12 -16.40
C GLU A 753 13.27 -40.26 -15.49
N GLU A 754 14.07 -40.69 -14.51
CA GLU A 754 13.75 -41.75 -13.55
C GLU A 754 12.48 -41.47 -12.72
N TYR A 755 12.10 -40.20 -12.55
CA TYR A 755 10.95 -39.79 -11.73
C TYR A 755 9.73 -39.34 -12.53
N SER A 756 9.81 -39.39 -13.87
CA SER A 756 8.73 -39.00 -14.78
C SER A 756 7.38 -39.63 -14.42
N VAL A 757 7.36 -40.93 -14.15
CA VAL A 757 6.14 -41.68 -13.77
C VAL A 757 5.52 -41.17 -12.47
N VAL A 758 6.36 -40.81 -11.49
CA VAL A 758 5.89 -40.28 -10.20
C VAL A 758 5.32 -38.89 -10.39
N CYS A 759 6.02 -38.02 -11.13
CA CYS A 759 5.53 -36.67 -11.46
C CYS A 759 4.17 -36.71 -12.17
N VAL A 760 4.00 -37.61 -13.15
CA VAL A 760 2.72 -37.81 -13.86
C VAL A 760 1.61 -38.23 -12.91
N ARG A 761 1.88 -39.18 -12.00
CA ARG A 761 0.89 -39.60 -10.99
C ARG A 761 0.52 -38.45 -10.04
N THR A 762 1.48 -37.61 -9.67
CA THR A 762 1.24 -36.45 -8.79
C THR A 762 0.32 -35.42 -9.44
N ILE A 763 0.60 -35.00 -10.69
CA ILE A 763 -0.29 -34.05 -11.39
C ILE A 763 -1.68 -34.63 -11.63
N GLU A 764 -1.79 -35.94 -11.91
CA GLU A 764 -3.07 -36.64 -12.02
C GLU A 764 -3.84 -36.59 -10.70
N THR A 765 -3.17 -36.91 -9.59
CA THR A 765 -3.80 -36.91 -8.25
C THR A 765 -4.28 -35.52 -7.85
N PHE A 766 -3.46 -34.48 -8.02
CA PHE A 766 -3.87 -33.11 -7.72
C PHE A 766 -4.99 -32.61 -8.63
N SER A 767 -4.86 -32.80 -9.94
CA SER A 767 -5.85 -32.30 -10.91
C SER A 767 -7.21 -33.00 -10.79
N SER A 768 -7.23 -34.24 -10.29
CA SER A 768 -8.45 -35.01 -10.05
C SER A 768 -9.14 -34.71 -8.71
N ALA A 769 -8.50 -33.96 -7.80
CA ALA A 769 -9.09 -33.61 -6.52
C ALA A 769 -10.36 -32.75 -6.69
N ALA A 770 -11.34 -32.92 -5.79
CA ALA A 770 -12.63 -32.24 -5.91
C ALA A 770 -12.49 -30.71 -5.82
N SER A 771 -11.60 -30.20 -4.96
CA SER A 771 -11.33 -28.76 -4.85
C SER A 771 -10.85 -28.13 -6.16
N LEU A 772 -9.90 -28.77 -6.85
CA LEU A 772 -9.33 -28.27 -8.10
C LEU A 772 -10.21 -28.55 -9.32
N SER A 773 -10.85 -29.72 -9.39
CA SER A 773 -11.76 -30.08 -10.49
C SER A 773 -13.01 -29.19 -10.54
N ASN A 774 -13.47 -28.67 -9.40
CA ASN A 774 -14.61 -27.76 -9.30
C ASN A 774 -14.31 -26.29 -9.70
N LEU A 775 -13.04 -25.92 -9.92
CA LEU A 775 -12.66 -24.59 -10.42
C LEU A 775 -13.05 -24.41 -11.89
N ASN A 776 -14.32 -24.19 -12.16
CA ASN A 776 -14.88 -24.08 -13.53
C ASN A 776 -15.59 -22.74 -13.79
N SER A 777 -15.59 -21.84 -12.81
CA SER A 777 -16.21 -20.51 -12.92
C SER A 777 -15.36 -19.44 -12.23
N SER A 778 -15.51 -18.18 -12.65
CA SER A 778 -14.88 -17.03 -11.98
C SER A 778 -15.25 -16.95 -10.50
N TYR A 779 -16.51 -17.21 -10.17
CA TYR A 779 -17.01 -17.23 -8.79
C TYR A 779 -16.31 -18.27 -7.90
N THR A 780 -16.14 -19.49 -8.41
CA THR A 780 -15.38 -20.53 -7.68
C THR A 780 -13.91 -20.15 -7.53
N CYS A 781 -13.33 -19.43 -8.50
CA CYS A 781 -11.96 -18.95 -8.39
C CYS A 781 -11.82 -17.87 -7.30
N ASP A 782 -12.84 -17.03 -7.13
CA ASP A 782 -12.84 -16.00 -6.08
C ASP A 782 -13.00 -16.57 -4.66
N GLN A 783 -13.54 -17.79 -4.50
CA GLN A 783 -13.70 -18.43 -3.19
C GLN A 783 -12.41 -19.05 -2.63
N GLU A 784 -11.51 -19.52 -3.49
CA GLU A 784 -10.30 -20.27 -3.10
C GLU A 784 -9.05 -19.74 -3.85
N PRO A 785 -8.66 -18.45 -3.65
CA PRO A 785 -7.59 -17.81 -4.43
C PRO A 785 -6.19 -18.40 -4.18
N ASP A 786 -5.89 -18.79 -2.94
CA ASP A 786 -4.59 -19.37 -2.56
C ASP A 786 -4.34 -20.72 -3.24
N LEU A 787 -5.39 -21.52 -3.40
CA LEU A 787 -5.35 -22.83 -4.06
C LEU A 787 -5.03 -22.67 -5.57
N ILE A 788 -5.59 -21.64 -6.21
CA ILE A 788 -5.32 -21.32 -7.61
C ILE A 788 -3.88 -20.89 -7.80
N GLU A 789 -3.38 -20.01 -6.93
CA GLU A 789 -2.00 -19.57 -6.99
C GLU A 789 -1.04 -20.76 -6.82
N ALA A 790 -1.28 -21.62 -5.84
CA ALA A 790 -0.47 -22.80 -5.61
C ALA A 790 -0.53 -23.81 -6.78
N TYR A 791 -1.70 -24.05 -7.36
CA TYR A 791 -1.85 -24.94 -8.52
C TYR A 791 -1.23 -24.36 -9.80
N ALA A 792 -1.37 -23.06 -10.03
CA ALA A 792 -0.74 -22.35 -11.15
C ALA A 792 0.80 -22.42 -11.04
N ASN A 793 1.35 -22.24 -9.83
CA ASN A 793 2.79 -22.37 -9.59
C ASN A 793 3.27 -23.82 -9.79
N PHE A 794 2.54 -24.81 -9.26
CA PHE A 794 2.83 -26.23 -9.45
C PHE A 794 2.84 -26.64 -10.93
N THR A 795 1.82 -26.24 -11.69
CA THR A 795 1.73 -26.55 -13.12
C THR A 795 2.77 -25.80 -13.95
N SER A 796 3.14 -24.57 -13.56
CA SER A 796 4.26 -23.83 -14.16
C SER A 796 5.59 -24.58 -13.96
N ALA A 797 5.86 -25.04 -12.73
CA ALA A 797 7.04 -25.85 -12.40
C ALA A 797 7.07 -27.15 -13.21
N PHE A 798 5.93 -27.84 -13.32
CA PHE A 798 5.80 -29.07 -14.10
C PHE A 798 6.15 -28.86 -15.58
N ILE A 799 5.61 -27.84 -16.22
CA ILE A 799 5.90 -27.55 -17.63
C ILE A 799 7.37 -27.16 -17.83
N ARG A 800 7.92 -26.35 -16.92
CA ARG A 800 9.30 -25.88 -17.04
C ARG A 800 10.32 -27.00 -16.83
N CYS A 801 10.12 -27.85 -15.82
CA CYS A 801 11.17 -28.73 -15.34
C CYS A 801 11.01 -30.21 -15.73
N CYS A 802 9.80 -30.71 -16.05
CA CYS A 802 9.62 -32.13 -16.35
C CYS A 802 10.09 -32.53 -17.77
N PRO A 803 10.57 -33.78 -17.96
CA PRO A 803 11.01 -34.29 -19.24
C PRO A 803 9.84 -34.47 -20.21
N LYS A 804 10.19 -34.64 -21.48
CA LYS A 804 9.25 -34.78 -22.61
C LYS A 804 8.20 -35.86 -22.37
N GLU A 805 8.59 -37.02 -21.85
CA GLU A 805 7.71 -38.18 -21.63
C GLU A 805 6.61 -37.85 -20.64
N ALA A 806 6.93 -37.10 -19.57
CA ALA A 806 5.96 -36.69 -18.57
C ALA A 806 4.95 -35.68 -19.12
N ILE A 807 5.40 -34.71 -19.92
CA ILE A 807 4.53 -33.70 -20.54
C ILE A 807 3.57 -34.36 -21.55
N VAL A 808 4.08 -35.30 -22.36
CA VAL A 808 3.25 -36.05 -23.32
C VAL A 808 2.20 -36.90 -22.60
N ALA A 809 2.59 -37.59 -21.53
CA ALA A 809 1.67 -38.41 -20.72
C ALA A 809 0.58 -37.58 -20.03
N SER A 810 0.87 -36.33 -19.67
CA SER A 810 -0.06 -35.42 -18.98
C SER A 810 -0.84 -34.46 -19.92
N ARG A 811 -0.86 -34.71 -21.24
CA ARG A 811 -1.50 -33.83 -22.25
C ARG A 811 -2.91 -33.37 -21.87
N SER A 812 -3.80 -34.29 -21.51
CA SER A 812 -5.20 -33.96 -21.19
C SER A 812 -5.35 -33.13 -19.92
N LEU A 813 -4.47 -33.35 -18.93
CA LEU A 813 -4.46 -32.60 -17.68
C LEU A 813 -3.94 -31.18 -17.89
N LEU A 814 -2.92 -31.00 -18.74
CA LEU A 814 -2.39 -29.69 -19.12
C LEU A 814 -3.38 -28.87 -19.95
N GLU A 815 -4.15 -29.52 -20.82
CA GLU A 815 -5.23 -28.87 -21.56
C GLU A 815 -6.30 -28.33 -20.59
N LEU A 816 -6.71 -29.15 -19.62
CA LEU A 816 -7.68 -28.75 -18.59
C LEU A 816 -7.15 -27.64 -17.68
N SER A 817 -5.89 -27.72 -17.23
CA SER A 817 -5.29 -26.68 -16.38
C SER A 817 -5.17 -25.34 -17.10
N PHE A 818 -4.85 -25.35 -18.40
CA PHE A 818 -4.80 -24.14 -19.22
C PHE A 818 -6.17 -23.48 -19.38
N GLN A 819 -7.22 -24.27 -19.63
CA GLN A 819 -8.60 -23.76 -19.69
C GLN A 819 -9.04 -23.15 -18.35
N LYS A 820 -8.71 -23.81 -17.23
CA LYS A 820 -9.00 -23.30 -15.88
C LYS A 820 -8.27 -21.97 -15.61
N ALA A 821 -7.02 -21.85 -16.05
CA ALA A 821 -6.26 -20.61 -15.92
C ALA A 821 -6.87 -19.46 -16.73
N ALA A 822 -7.36 -19.73 -17.95
CA ALA A 822 -8.09 -18.76 -18.75
C ALA A 822 -9.34 -18.26 -18.00
N ILE A 823 -10.13 -19.17 -17.40
CA ILE A 823 -11.30 -18.79 -16.58
C ILE A 823 -10.86 -17.96 -15.36
N CYS A 824 -9.87 -18.40 -14.59
CA CYS A 824 -9.45 -17.68 -13.38
C CYS A 824 -8.78 -16.32 -13.67
N SER A 825 -8.36 -16.05 -14.91
CA SER A 825 -7.93 -14.69 -15.30
C SER A 825 -9.06 -13.64 -15.20
N THR A 826 -10.32 -14.08 -15.24
CA THR A 826 -11.51 -13.24 -15.09
C THR A 826 -11.96 -13.05 -13.64
N ALA A 827 -11.31 -13.72 -12.67
CA ALA A 827 -11.62 -13.61 -11.25
C ALA A 827 -11.49 -12.15 -10.77
N MET A 828 -12.29 -11.75 -9.77
CA MET A 828 -12.19 -10.43 -9.14
C MET A 828 -10.93 -10.33 -8.27
N HIS A 829 -10.50 -11.44 -7.66
CA HIS A 829 -9.33 -11.47 -6.79
C HIS A 829 -8.01 -11.26 -7.58
N ARG A 830 -7.29 -10.17 -7.27
CA ARG A 830 -6.06 -9.76 -7.99
C ARG A 830 -4.96 -10.82 -7.99
N GLY A 831 -4.68 -11.47 -6.86
CA GLY A 831 -3.61 -12.48 -6.73
C GLY A 831 -3.82 -13.68 -7.66
N ALA A 832 -4.92 -14.41 -7.46
CA ALA A 832 -5.36 -15.52 -8.30
C ALA A 832 -5.38 -15.20 -9.81
N ALA A 833 -5.93 -14.04 -10.22
CA ALA A 833 -5.95 -13.65 -11.62
C ALA A 833 -4.54 -13.44 -12.19
N LEU A 834 -3.64 -12.77 -11.44
CA LEU A 834 -2.27 -12.55 -11.85
C LEU A 834 -1.44 -13.84 -11.86
N ALA A 835 -1.71 -14.79 -10.96
CA ALA A 835 -1.06 -16.11 -10.94
C ALA A 835 -1.48 -16.96 -12.15
N ALA A 836 -2.78 -16.94 -12.50
CA ALA A 836 -3.29 -17.61 -13.69
C ALA A 836 -2.69 -17.03 -14.98
N ILE A 837 -2.59 -15.69 -15.09
CA ILE A 837 -1.93 -15.04 -16.24
C ILE A 837 -0.43 -15.36 -16.28
N SER A 838 0.27 -15.41 -15.13
CA SER A 838 1.67 -15.85 -15.06
C SER A 838 1.85 -17.28 -15.58
N TYR A 839 0.96 -18.20 -15.19
CA TYR A 839 1.01 -19.59 -15.67
C TYR A 839 0.80 -19.68 -17.19
N MET A 840 -0.17 -18.93 -17.75
CA MET A 840 -0.38 -18.87 -19.19
C MET A 840 0.85 -18.30 -19.92
N SER A 841 1.46 -17.24 -19.39
CA SER A 841 2.74 -16.71 -19.90
C SER A 841 3.84 -17.76 -19.88
N CYS A 842 3.99 -18.50 -18.77
CA CYS A 842 4.96 -19.58 -18.65
C CYS A 842 4.72 -20.69 -19.69
N PHE A 843 3.44 -21.03 -19.95
CA PHE A 843 3.05 -21.98 -20.98
C PHE A 843 3.48 -21.51 -22.38
N PHE A 844 3.30 -20.22 -22.68
CA PHE A 844 3.73 -19.62 -23.94
C PHE A 844 5.26 -19.61 -24.09
N ASP A 845 5.98 -19.21 -23.04
CA ASP A 845 7.45 -19.18 -23.05
C ASP A 845 8.05 -20.59 -23.26
N ALA A 846 7.49 -21.60 -22.59
CA ALA A 846 7.90 -22.99 -22.78
C ALA A 846 7.63 -23.47 -24.23
N SER A 847 6.47 -23.12 -24.78
CA SER A 847 6.12 -23.45 -26.18
C SER A 847 7.06 -22.75 -27.17
N LEU A 848 7.40 -21.49 -26.91
CA LEU A 848 8.27 -20.68 -27.77
C LEU A 848 9.69 -21.27 -27.79
N THR A 849 10.20 -21.65 -26.63
CA THR A 849 11.53 -22.26 -26.47
C THR A 849 11.61 -23.57 -27.24
N ASP A 850 10.60 -24.46 -27.09
CA ASP A 850 10.57 -25.75 -27.79
C ASP A 850 10.48 -25.61 -29.33
N VAL A 851 9.73 -24.62 -29.82
CA VAL A 851 9.63 -24.32 -31.27
C VAL A 851 10.94 -23.74 -31.83
N LEU A 852 11.67 -22.94 -31.04
CA LEU A 852 12.97 -22.39 -31.43
C LEU A 852 14.06 -23.46 -31.46
N GLU A 853 14.06 -24.40 -30.51
CA GLU A 853 15.06 -25.46 -30.42
C GLU A 853 14.84 -26.58 -31.46
N SER A 854 13.59 -26.82 -31.89
CA SER A 854 13.24 -27.91 -32.83
C SER A 854 12.36 -27.46 -34.02
N PRO A 855 12.92 -26.68 -34.97
CA PRO A 855 12.17 -26.17 -36.13
C PRO A 855 11.81 -27.26 -37.16
N GLU A 856 12.48 -28.43 -37.13
CA GLU A 856 12.31 -29.52 -38.08
C GLU A 856 11.31 -30.59 -37.57
N CYS A 857 10.17 -30.69 -38.25
CA CYS A 857 9.09 -31.69 -38.17
C CYS A 857 8.58 -32.06 -36.75
N PRO A 858 7.35 -31.65 -36.35
CA PRO A 858 6.74 -32.13 -35.13
C PRO A 858 6.39 -33.62 -35.28
N SER A 859 7.14 -34.52 -34.63
CA SER A 859 6.56 -35.82 -34.27
C SER A 859 5.38 -35.55 -33.32
N ASP A 860 4.23 -36.22 -33.47
CA ASP A 860 3.06 -36.05 -32.58
C ASP A 860 3.37 -36.29 -31.09
N GLU A 861 4.53 -36.89 -30.81
CA GLU A 861 5.08 -37.14 -29.48
C GLU A 861 6.09 -36.07 -29.01
N SER A 862 6.34 -34.97 -29.75
CA SER A 862 7.27 -33.92 -29.31
C SER A 862 6.63 -33.04 -28.22
N ARG A 863 7.45 -32.57 -27.26
CA ARG A 863 7.03 -31.69 -26.16
C ARG A 863 6.36 -30.42 -26.70
N GLY A 864 7.02 -29.75 -27.66
CA GLY A 864 6.46 -28.58 -28.34
C GLY A 864 5.16 -28.88 -29.09
N ALA A 865 5.03 -30.05 -29.74
CA ALA A 865 3.82 -30.41 -30.50
C ALA A 865 2.61 -30.50 -29.59
N VAL A 866 2.78 -31.08 -28.40
CA VAL A 866 1.74 -31.17 -27.38
C VAL A 866 1.31 -29.78 -26.92
N LEU A 867 2.27 -28.91 -26.57
CA LEU A 867 1.96 -27.57 -26.04
C LEU A 867 1.28 -26.68 -27.11
N VAL A 868 1.79 -26.66 -28.34
CA VAL A 868 1.21 -25.87 -29.44
C VAL A 868 -0.18 -26.40 -29.84
N GLN A 869 -0.40 -27.72 -29.81
CA GLN A 869 -1.74 -28.31 -30.03
C GLN A 869 -2.74 -27.88 -28.95
N ILE A 870 -2.32 -27.80 -27.69
CA ILE A 870 -3.17 -27.31 -26.59
C ILE A 870 -3.53 -25.83 -26.80
N LEU A 871 -2.55 -24.99 -27.16
CA LEU A 871 -2.79 -23.57 -27.46
C LEU A 871 -3.76 -23.38 -28.62
N ALA A 872 -3.62 -24.15 -29.69
CA ALA A 872 -4.51 -24.09 -30.85
C ALA A 872 -5.97 -24.46 -30.50
N ARG A 873 -6.17 -25.39 -29.56
CA ARG A 873 -7.52 -25.79 -29.11
C ARG A 873 -8.14 -24.82 -28.12
N CYS A 874 -7.34 -24.24 -27.24
CA CYS A 874 -7.82 -23.37 -26.17
C CYS A 874 -7.82 -21.87 -26.53
N GLY A 875 -7.26 -21.50 -27.68
CA GLY A 875 -7.01 -20.10 -28.05
C GLY A 875 -8.24 -19.21 -28.09
N GLU A 876 -9.38 -19.70 -28.59
CA GLU A 876 -10.63 -18.92 -28.64
C GLU A 876 -11.11 -18.54 -27.23
N GLY A 877 -11.21 -19.53 -26.33
CA GLY A 877 -11.61 -19.31 -24.94
C GLY A 877 -10.61 -18.45 -24.16
N LEU A 878 -9.32 -18.58 -24.47
CA LEU A 878 -8.28 -17.72 -23.90
C LEU A 878 -8.50 -16.25 -24.26
N MET A 879 -8.63 -15.95 -25.55
CA MET A 879 -8.78 -14.57 -26.03
C MET A 879 -10.04 -13.94 -25.44
N SER A 880 -11.17 -14.68 -25.44
CA SER A 880 -12.43 -14.22 -24.85
C SER A 880 -12.26 -13.84 -23.38
N ASN A 881 -11.64 -14.72 -22.58
CA ASN A 881 -11.49 -14.50 -21.15
C ASN A 881 -10.50 -13.37 -20.82
N VAL A 882 -9.42 -13.24 -21.58
CA VAL A 882 -8.41 -12.19 -21.37
C VAL A 882 -8.98 -10.82 -21.72
N PHE A 883 -9.72 -10.68 -22.83
CA PHE A 883 -10.39 -9.42 -23.14
C PHE A 883 -11.47 -9.09 -22.12
N TYR A 884 -12.25 -10.08 -21.70
CA TYR A 884 -13.23 -9.89 -20.63
C TYR A 884 -12.56 -9.42 -19.32
N ALA A 885 -11.39 -9.97 -18.97
CA ALA A 885 -10.62 -9.54 -17.81
C ALA A 885 -10.08 -8.11 -17.92
N LEU A 886 -9.82 -7.61 -19.13
CA LEU A 886 -9.39 -6.23 -19.40
C LEU A 886 -10.57 -5.23 -19.43
N LEU A 887 -11.79 -5.70 -19.66
CA LEU A 887 -13.00 -4.89 -19.61
C LEU A 887 -13.66 -4.85 -18.20
N GLY A 888 -13.22 -5.73 -17.29
CA GLY A 888 -13.76 -5.88 -15.94
C GLY A 888 -13.11 -5.00 -14.86
N VAL A 889 -13.59 -5.16 -13.62
CA VAL A 889 -13.08 -4.46 -12.43
C VAL A 889 -11.59 -4.80 -12.23
N SER A 890 -10.75 -3.80 -11.92
CA SER A 890 -9.28 -3.89 -11.73
C SER A 890 -8.41 -4.07 -12.98
N ALA A 891 -8.93 -3.74 -14.18
CA ALA A 891 -8.23 -3.82 -15.47
C ALA A 891 -6.80 -3.25 -15.46
N LEU A 892 -6.58 -2.07 -14.87
CA LEU A 892 -5.28 -1.38 -14.81
C LEU A 892 -4.15 -2.26 -14.24
N SER A 893 -4.44 -3.10 -13.24
CA SER A 893 -3.45 -4.00 -12.64
C SER A 893 -3.07 -5.19 -13.52
N ARG A 894 -3.87 -5.49 -14.55
CA ARG A 894 -3.75 -6.65 -15.44
C ARG A 894 -3.17 -6.30 -16.80
N VAL A 895 -3.32 -5.04 -17.25
CA VAL A 895 -2.88 -4.55 -18.58
C VAL A 895 -1.46 -4.98 -18.91
N HIS A 896 -0.50 -4.77 -18.00
CA HIS A 896 0.90 -5.08 -18.28
C HIS A 896 1.13 -6.57 -18.57
N LYS A 897 0.62 -7.47 -17.71
CA LYS A 897 0.78 -8.92 -17.92
C LYS A 897 0.00 -9.46 -19.11
N SER A 898 -1.22 -8.96 -19.33
CA SER A 898 -2.02 -9.33 -20.50
C SER A 898 -1.36 -8.88 -21.80
N ALA A 899 -0.73 -7.69 -21.82
CA ALA A 899 0.04 -7.22 -22.96
C ALA A 899 1.25 -8.13 -23.26
N THR A 900 2.01 -8.54 -22.25
CA THR A 900 3.11 -9.50 -22.40
C THR A 900 2.63 -10.82 -22.99
N MET A 901 1.51 -11.35 -22.50
CA MET A 901 0.93 -12.59 -22.99
C MET A 901 0.50 -12.49 -24.46
N LEU A 902 -0.14 -11.38 -24.85
CA LEU A 902 -0.51 -11.13 -26.25
C LEU A 902 0.71 -10.99 -27.17
N GLN A 903 1.79 -10.38 -26.68
CA GLN A 903 3.07 -10.30 -27.40
C GLN A 903 3.69 -11.69 -27.61
N GLN A 904 3.69 -12.53 -26.57
CA GLN A 904 4.18 -13.92 -26.66
C GLN A 904 3.36 -14.75 -27.65
N LEU A 905 2.02 -14.63 -27.62
CA LEU A 905 1.14 -15.30 -28.56
C LEU A 905 1.39 -14.86 -30.01
N ALA A 906 1.57 -13.55 -30.23
CA ALA A 906 1.91 -13.01 -31.54
C ALA A 906 3.28 -13.52 -32.05
N ALA A 907 4.27 -13.58 -31.16
CA ALA A 907 5.59 -14.13 -31.48
C ALA A 907 5.51 -15.61 -31.88
N LEU A 908 4.74 -16.41 -31.13
CA LEU A 908 4.47 -17.82 -31.43
C LEU A 908 3.79 -17.99 -32.79
N CYS A 909 2.72 -17.25 -33.07
CA CYS A 909 2.03 -17.31 -34.37
C CYS A 909 2.98 -16.99 -35.54
N SER A 910 3.83 -15.97 -35.38
CA SER A 910 4.84 -15.59 -36.38
C SER A 910 5.91 -16.65 -36.62
N LEU A 911 6.38 -17.31 -35.55
CA LEU A 911 7.36 -18.40 -35.63
C LEU A 911 6.75 -19.68 -36.23
N CYS A 912 5.54 -20.04 -35.82
CA CYS A 912 4.83 -21.20 -36.38
C CYS A 912 4.52 -21.02 -37.87
N GLU A 913 4.23 -19.79 -38.32
CA GLU A 913 4.01 -19.48 -39.74
C GLU A 913 5.25 -19.73 -40.61
N ARG A 914 6.45 -19.50 -40.06
CA ARG A 914 7.73 -19.64 -40.75
C ARG A 914 8.29 -21.07 -40.72
N THR A 915 7.62 -21.99 -40.05
CA THR A 915 8.08 -23.37 -39.82
C THR A 915 7.04 -24.39 -40.29
N MET A 916 7.33 -25.69 -40.20
CA MET A 916 6.38 -26.77 -40.53
C MET A 916 5.17 -26.83 -39.58
N TRP A 917 5.11 -25.95 -38.57
CA TRP A 917 4.07 -25.84 -37.55
C TRP A 917 2.86 -25.00 -38.01
N LYS A 918 2.92 -24.41 -39.21
CA LYS A 918 1.83 -23.63 -39.81
C LYS A 918 0.47 -24.33 -39.84
N GLY A 919 0.47 -25.67 -39.91
CA GLY A 919 -0.76 -26.47 -39.89
C GLY A 919 -1.47 -26.55 -38.53
N ILE A 920 -0.80 -26.14 -37.43
CA ILE A 920 -1.31 -26.25 -36.06
C ILE A 920 -1.70 -24.86 -35.50
N LEU A 921 -0.84 -23.85 -35.68
CA LEU A 921 -1.06 -22.49 -35.19
C LEU A 921 -0.53 -21.48 -36.21
N CYS A 922 -1.34 -20.50 -36.61
CA CYS A 922 -0.94 -19.46 -37.56
C CYS A 922 -1.70 -18.14 -37.30
N TRP A 923 -1.34 -17.08 -38.04
CA TRP A 923 -2.06 -15.80 -37.95
C TRP A 923 -3.55 -15.94 -38.28
N ASP A 924 -3.93 -16.81 -39.22
CA ASP A 924 -5.34 -17.04 -39.54
C ASP A 924 -6.11 -17.61 -38.34
N SER A 925 -5.47 -18.44 -37.50
CA SER A 925 -6.05 -18.94 -36.25
C SER A 925 -6.31 -17.79 -35.27
N LEU A 926 -5.33 -16.90 -35.08
CA LEU A 926 -5.46 -15.74 -34.20
C LEU A 926 -6.54 -14.76 -34.69
N CYS A 927 -6.57 -14.49 -36.00
CA CYS A 927 -7.60 -13.66 -36.63
C CYS A 927 -8.99 -14.28 -36.48
N GLY A 928 -9.09 -15.61 -36.60
CA GLY A 928 -10.33 -16.34 -36.33
C GLY A 928 -10.82 -16.14 -34.89
N TRP A 929 -9.94 -16.31 -33.90
CA TRP A 929 -10.29 -16.11 -32.49
C TRP A 929 -10.72 -14.68 -32.20
N LEU A 930 -10.04 -13.68 -32.75
CA LEU A 930 -10.39 -12.27 -32.57
C LEU A 930 -11.73 -11.87 -33.20
N GLN A 931 -12.17 -12.59 -34.24
CA GLN A 931 -13.48 -12.35 -34.87
C GLN A 931 -14.63 -12.99 -34.10
N THR A 932 -14.35 -14.06 -33.35
CA THR A 932 -15.35 -14.78 -32.54
C THR A 932 -15.53 -14.18 -31.14
N THR A 933 -14.49 -13.53 -30.60
CA THR A 933 -14.51 -12.79 -29.33
C THR A 933 -15.10 -11.40 -29.49
#